data_AF-A0A972XTG0-F1
#
_entry.id   AF-A0A972XTG0-F1
#
_cell.length_a   1.000
_cell.length_b   1.000
_cell.length_c   1.000
_cell.angle_alpha   90.00
_cell.angle_beta   90.00
_cell.angle_gamma   90.00
#
_symmetry.space_group_name_H-M   'P 1'
#
loop_
_entity.id
_entity.type
_entity.pdbx_description
1 polymer ?
#
loop_
_entity_poly.entity_id
_entity_poly.type
_entity_poly.pdbx_seq_one_letter_code
_entity_poly.pdbx_strand_id
1 'polypeptide(L)'
;LDAATHALLDSFAPKGQVEHVEAGWQGELSAPLTLTARGRVTGLALAAAASSASTPTQPLPGRPGIENAAVDFDLTQDGGQAQIQLTRGALEFPGVFEQPRVLFNALSSDLQWKHSGQRLELQLKKLRFANADAEGQAEVRWTSADTVPTAAGKAPTRHPGVLDLQGSVSRGDASQVHRYLPLVLPESARHYVRDAVQQGRLSEVKFKVKGDLLQLPFANPKQGDFLVTAKASNVRYAYVPQTLSAKPWPMLDALQGELVFNRQSLEVRAAQGRVAGLDGLQLTRGSARIPNLAEAVVEVNANIKGPLAQGLQFVNTSPVSGMLGDALLQSSASGAADYTMRLLLPLSNLDKSSLQGSLTLPGNDVQFTTNTPVLGRLKGALTFTENSFRVSNAQARMLGGDIRFEGGMRANAAAASAGRSNSAEPLEAPILFRGQGTISAEGLQQARELGMVATLANHASGSTAYSASLGFRRGNAELSVNSNLQGMALNFPAPLRKVAAETLPLQFEQALLRESLAAGKTPQDQLSLTLGKLASVRYVRDLSGDQPKVLRGSIAVGLEAGETAAQPANDVAANVNLQRADVDAWRSVFGAAASPQNTAAKTPASAPSAASDYLPTVMALRATELTLDGYKLNKVVLGASRDGALWRANVDADELSGYVEFGQPTAAPGGSGGRLYARLSRLRLGASTAREVETLLEGQPAAVPALDIVVEDMVLKGKKLGRIEVEAVNRGAQLLARDSGVREWRLNKLNVISPDATFSANGNWAAVPTAAQSRRVLMNFKLDINNSGALLKRLGMDGLVQRGKGKLEGQVNWLGSPLSLDYPSLGGQFNVNVESGQFLKAEPGIAKLLGVLSLQSLPRRLTLDFRDVFSEGFAFDFVRGDVTIEQGQARTNNLQMKGLSAAVLMDGSADIARETQDLRVVVIPEINAGTASLIATAINPAIGLGTFLAQMFLRRPLTEAATQEFHIDGPWSDPHINRVERKPGGRPP
;
A
#
# COMPACT_ATOMS: atom_id res chain seq x y z
N LEU A 1 -30.06 -52.87 80.70
CA LEU A 1 -30.56 -52.25 79.45
C LEU A 1 -30.80 -53.39 78.47
N ASP A 2 -31.89 -53.37 77.72
CA ASP A 2 -32.16 -54.39 76.70
C ASP A 2 -31.25 -54.20 75.46
N ALA A 3 -31.22 -55.19 74.56
CA ALA A 3 -30.39 -55.14 73.35
C ALA A 3 -30.74 -53.95 72.44
N ALA A 4 -32.02 -53.56 72.42
CA ALA A 4 -32.50 -52.41 71.65
C ALA A 4 -31.94 -51.09 72.17
N THR A 5 -31.88 -50.91 73.49
CA THR A 5 -31.29 -49.72 74.12
C THR A 5 -29.78 -49.65 73.92
N HIS A 6 -29.07 -50.79 74.00
CA HIS A 6 -27.64 -50.85 73.67
C HIS A 6 -27.38 -50.45 72.21
N ALA A 7 -28.11 -51.02 71.25
CA ALA A 7 -27.98 -50.64 69.84
C ALA A 7 -28.30 -49.16 69.59
N LEU A 8 -29.27 -48.61 70.32
CA LEU A 8 -29.61 -47.18 70.25
C LEU A 8 -28.46 -46.32 70.79
N LEU A 9 -27.92 -46.62 71.97
CA LEU A 9 -26.78 -45.91 72.56
C LEU A 9 -25.53 -46.00 71.67
N ASP A 10 -25.23 -47.17 71.12
CA ASP A 10 -24.12 -47.38 70.19
C ASP A 10 -24.32 -46.53 68.92
N SER A 11 -25.56 -46.43 68.42
CA SER A 11 -25.85 -45.60 67.25
C SER A 11 -25.62 -44.12 67.50
N PHE A 12 -25.94 -43.59 68.69
CA PHE A 12 -25.75 -42.18 69.05
C PHE A 12 -24.32 -41.89 69.53
N ALA A 13 -23.58 -42.92 69.96
CA ALA A 13 -22.23 -42.85 70.51
C ALA A 13 -22.02 -41.61 71.41
N PRO A 14 -22.88 -41.39 72.44
CA PRO A 14 -22.87 -40.17 73.21
C PRO A 14 -21.55 -39.99 73.96
N LYS A 15 -20.97 -38.79 73.87
CA LYS A 15 -19.79 -38.37 74.64
C LYS A 15 -20.08 -37.04 75.34
N GLY A 16 -19.42 -36.77 76.45
CA GLY A 16 -19.56 -35.51 77.20
C GLY A 16 -19.46 -35.72 78.72
N GLN A 17 -19.63 -34.64 79.46
CA GLN A 17 -19.66 -34.64 80.92
C GLN A 17 -21.06 -34.25 81.41
N VAL A 18 -21.70 -35.13 82.18
CA VAL A 18 -22.95 -34.82 82.89
C VAL A 18 -22.59 -34.11 84.18
N GLU A 19 -23.02 -32.86 84.34
CA GLU A 19 -22.74 -32.07 85.55
C GLU A 19 -23.73 -32.43 86.67
N HIS A 20 -25.02 -32.52 86.34
CA HIS A 20 -26.06 -33.03 87.21
C HIS A 20 -27.21 -33.58 86.36
N VAL A 21 -27.85 -34.64 86.84
CA VAL A 21 -29.06 -35.21 86.23
C VAL A 21 -29.97 -35.77 87.31
N GLU A 22 -31.25 -35.47 87.19
CA GLU A 22 -32.31 -36.04 88.01
C GLU A 22 -33.35 -36.61 87.04
N ALA A 23 -33.55 -37.93 87.08
CA ALA A 23 -34.46 -38.63 86.19
C ALA A 23 -35.31 -39.64 86.97
N GLY A 24 -36.59 -39.74 86.62
CA GLY A 24 -37.53 -40.71 87.17
C GLY A 24 -38.44 -41.25 86.06
N TRP A 25 -38.75 -42.55 86.08
CA TRP A 25 -39.64 -43.16 85.11
C TRP A 25 -40.45 -44.32 85.71
N GLN A 26 -41.56 -44.66 85.05
CA GLN A 26 -42.37 -45.85 85.35
C GLN A 26 -42.62 -46.65 84.06
N GLY A 27 -42.47 -47.97 84.13
CA GLY A 27 -42.58 -48.90 82.99
C GLY A 27 -41.24 -49.28 82.36
N GLU A 28 -41.27 -49.91 81.18
CA GLU A 28 -40.07 -50.27 80.42
C GLU A 28 -39.39 -49.02 79.86
N LEU A 29 -38.06 -48.92 79.98
CA LEU A 29 -37.29 -47.72 79.57
C LEU A 29 -37.34 -47.48 78.05
N SER A 30 -37.61 -48.52 77.26
CA SER A 30 -37.80 -48.44 75.81
C SER A 30 -39.14 -47.81 75.41
N ALA A 31 -40.13 -47.77 76.31
CA ALA A 31 -41.45 -47.15 76.12
C ALA A 31 -42.07 -46.77 77.49
N PRO A 32 -41.54 -45.75 78.19
CA PRO A 32 -41.98 -45.43 79.55
C PRO A 32 -43.42 -44.90 79.59
N LEU A 33 -44.22 -45.36 80.56
CA LEU A 33 -45.57 -44.86 80.84
C LEU A 33 -45.52 -43.43 81.38
N THR A 34 -44.56 -43.18 82.28
CA THR A 34 -44.19 -41.84 82.72
C THR A 34 -42.68 -41.68 82.72
N LEU A 35 -42.19 -40.51 82.31
CA LEU A 35 -40.78 -40.14 82.29
C LEU A 35 -40.66 -38.67 82.68
N THR A 36 -39.74 -38.34 83.59
CA THR A 36 -39.27 -36.99 83.85
C THR A 36 -37.75 -37.00 83.90
N ALA A 37 -37.09 -36.03 83.28
CA ALA A 37 -35.65 -35.88 83.39
C ALA A 37 -35.23 -34.41 83.26
N ARG A 38 -34.41 -33.94 84.20
CA ARG A 38 -33.80 -32.60 84.16
C ARG A 38 -32.31 -32.69 84.44
N GLY A 39 -31.51 -31.85 83.79
CA GLY A 39 -30.07 -31.86 84.02
C GLY A 39 -29.28 -30.98 83.07
N ARG A 40 -27.96 -31.02 83.23
CA ARG A 40 -26.99 -30.26 82.43
C ARG A 40 -25.85 -31.16 81.96
N VAL A 41 -25.57 -31.10 80.65
CA VAL A 41 -24.46 -31.82 80.02
C VAL A 41 -23.56 -30.82 79.31
N THR A 42 -22.25 -30.92 79.49
CA THR A 42 -21.25 -30.12 78.79
C THR A 42 -20.36 -30.98 77.91
N GLY A 43 -19.85 -30.41 76.82
CA GLY A 43 -19.07 -31.16 75.83
C GLY A 43 -19.86 -32.30 75.16
N LEU A 44 -21.19 -32.20 75.12
CA LEU A 44 -22.07 -33.21 74.53
C LEU A 44 -21.72 -33.39 73.05
N ALA A 45 -21.46 -34.62 72.66
CA ALA A 45 -21.37 -35.04 71.27
C ALA A 45 -22.27 -36.25 71.01
N LEU A 46 -23.05 -36.18 69.94
CA LEU A 46 -23.89 -37.27 69.44
C LEU A 46 -23.57 -37.49 67.96
N ALA A 47 -23.33 -38.75 67.59
CA ALA A 47 -22.99 -39.14 66.23
C ALA A 47 -24.17 -38.99 65.27
N ALA A 48 -23.89 -38.40 64.10
CA ALA A 48 -24.82 -38.36 62.97
C ALA A 48 -24.98 -39.76 62.36
N ALA A 49 -26.09 -39.98 61.66
CA ALA A 49 -26.32 -41.20 60.90
C ALA A 49 -26.99 -40.89 59.56
N ALA A 50 -26.44 -41.39 58.45
CA ALA A 50 -27.05 -41.23 57.13
C ALA A 50 -28.38 -42.00 57.03
N SER A 51 -29.30 -41.50 56.21
CA SER A 51 -30.55 -42.21 55.92
C SER A 51 -30.28 -43.45 55.06
N SER A 52 -30.71 -44.62 55.52
CA SER A 52 -30.59 -45.88 54.77
C SER A 52 -31.44 -45.94 53.50
N ALA A 53 -32.38 -45.00 53.33
CA ALA A 53 -33.22 -44.86 52.14
C ALA A 53 -32.69 -43.82 51.14
N SER A 54 -31.62 -43.10 51.48
CA SER A 54 -31.00 -42.10 50.61
C SER A 54 -30.35 -42.77 49.41
N THR A 55 -30.56 -42.24 48.21
CA THR A 55 -29.87 -42.67 46.98
C THR A 55 -29.13 -41.49 46.36
N PRO A 56 -28.12 -41.70 45.50
CA PRO A 56 -27.43 -40.60 44.82
C PRO A 56 -28.36 -39.66 44.03
N THR A 57 -29.46 -40.21 43.50
CA THR A 57 -30.46 -39.47 42.72
C THR A 57 -31.60 -38.88 43.56
N GLN A 58 -31.78 -39.36 44.79
CA GLN A 58 -32.77 -38.86 45.75
C GLN A 58 -32.14 -38.83 47.15
N PRO A 59 -31.34 -37.78 47.45
CA PRO A 59 -30.71 -37.65 48.75
C PRO A 59 -31.79 -37.38 49.81
N LEU A 60 -31.80 -38.19 50.86
CA LEU A 60 -32.70 -38.02 52.00
C LEU A 60 -31.91 -37.59 53.24
N PRO A 61 -32.40 -36.60 54.01
CA PRO A 61 -31.78 -36.21 55.27
C PRO A 61 -31.66 -37.39 56.23
N GLY A 62 -30.47 -37.58 56.80
CA GLY A 62 -30.22 -38.51 57.89
C GLY A 62 -30.48 -37.90 59.27
N ARG A 63 -30.13 -38.64 60.32
CA ARG A 63 -30.15 -38.14 61.70
C ARG A 63 -28.97 -37.17 61.91
N PRO A 64 -29.22 -35.93 62.35
CA PRO A 64 -28.14 -34.96 62.56
C PRO A 64 -27.27 -35.35 63.77
N GLY A 65 -26.01 -34.95 63.71
CA GLY A 65 -25.05 -35.05 64.81
C GLY A 65 -24.77 -33.68 65.43
N ILE A 66 -24.27 -33.69 66.66
CA ILE A 66 -23.84 -32.50 67.41
C ILE A 66 -22.49 -32.77 68.06
N GLU A 67 -21.63 -31.77 68.13
CA GLU A 67 -20.34 -31.86 68.79
C GLU A 67 -20.10 -30.64 69.69
N ASN A 68 -19.60 -30.91 70.90
CA ASN A 68 -19.17 -29.91 71.88
C ASN A 68 -20.29 -28.93 72.29
N ALA A 69 -21.48 -29.47 72.59
CA ALA A 69 -22.61 -28.69 73.08
C ALA A 69 -22.69 -28.69 74.61
N ALA A 70 -23.05 -27.55 75.19
CA ALA A 70 -23.60 -27.44 76.52
C ALA A 70 -25.13 -27.41 76.43
N VAL A 71 -25.79 -28.32 77.12
CA VAL A 71 -27.23 -28.52 77.05
C VAL A 71 -27.81 -28.59 78.46
N ASP A 72 -28.64 -27.61 78.81
CA ASP A 72 -29.52 -27.64 79.97
C ASP A 72 -30.89 -28.14 79.50
N PHE A 73 -31.42 -29.22 80.07
CA PHE A 73 -32.66 -29.85 79.61
C PHE A 73 -33.64 -30.13 80.75
N ASP A 74 -34.93 -30.11 80.40
CA ASP A 74 -36.06 -30.51 81.25
C ASP A 74 -37.12 -31.17 80.35
N LEU A 75 -37.40 -32.45 80.56
CA LEU A 75 -38.25 -33.25 79.68
C LEU A 75 -39.19 -34.18 80.43
N THR A 76 -40.27 -34.54 79.75
CA THR A 76 -41.31 -35.48 80.17
C THR A 76 -41.58 -36.51 79.04
N GLN A 77 -42.48 -37.48 79.26
CA GLN A 77 -42.87 -38.39 78.17
C GLN A 77 -43.54 -37.70 76.97
N ASP A 78 -44.19 -36.54 77.18
CA ASP A 78 -44.93 -35.83 76.14
C ASP A 78 -44.10 -34.79 75.38
N GLY A 79 -42.87 -34.52 75.81
CA GLY A 79 -42.01 -33.47 75.26
C GLY A 79 -41.08 -32.84 76.29
N GLY A 80 -40.36 -31.79 75.89
CA GLY A 80 -39.42 -31.11 76.76
C GLY A 80 -38.90 -29.78 76.21
N GLN A 81 -38.02 -29.16 76.99
CA GLN A 81 -37.30 -27.96 76.62
C GLN A 81 -35.81 -28.12 76.92
N ALA A 82 -34.96 -27.48 76.11
CA ALA A 82 -33.53 -27.45 76.32
C ALA A 82 -32.92 -26.11 75.89
N GLN A 83 -31.96 -25.60 76.65
CA GLN A 83 -31.09 -24.50 76.22
C GLN A 83 -29.80 -25.10 75.68
N ILE A 84 -29.49 -24.80 74.42
CA ILE A 84 -28.34 -25.35 73.73
C ILE A 84 -27.33 -24.21 73.50
N GLN A 85 -26.08 -24.42 73.88
CA GLN A 85 -24.96 -23.53 73.60
C GLN A 85 -23.77 -24.32 73.03
N LEU A 86 -23.26 -23.94 71.88
CA LEU A 86 -22.03 -24.50 71.30
C LEU A 86 -20.97 -23.40 71.26
N THR A 87 -19.77 -23.71 71.74
CA THR A 87 -18.59 -22.83 71.61
C THR A 87 -17.48 -23.62 70.94
N ARG A 88 -17.09 -23.24 69.71
CA ARG A 88 -16.19 -24.05 68.86
C ARG A 88 -16.70 -25.49 68.73
N GLY A 89 -17.94 -25.64 68.31
CA GLY A 89 -18.62 -26.93 68.12
C GLY A 89 -18.95 -27.19 66.65
N ALA A 90 -19.65 -28.30 66.39
CA ALA A 90 -20.10 -28.65 65.04
C ALA A 90 -21.51 -29.23 65.06
N LEU A 91 -22.23 -29.05 63.95
CA LEU A 91 -23.42 -29.82 63.64
C LEU A 91 -23.16 -30.59 62.35
N GLU A 92 -23.63 -31.83 62.28
CA GLU A 92 -23.46 -32.68 61.11
C GLU A 92 -24.82 -33.06 60.52
N PHE A 93 -25.02 -32.78 59.24
CA PHE A 93 -26.28 -32.95 58.51
C PHE A 93 -26.11 -33.89 57.32
N PRO A 94 -25.98 -35.21 57.54
CA PRO A 94 -25.80 -36.17 56.47
C PRO A 94 -27.01 -36.17 55.53
N GLY A 95 -26.77 -36.20 54.22
CA GLY A 95 -27.83 -36.19 53.21
C GLY A 95 -28.50 -34.83 52.95
N VAL A 96 -28.06 -33.76 53.64
CA VAL A 96 -28.53 -32.39 53.41
C VAL A 96 -27.52 -31.59 52.59
N PHE A 97 -26.27 -31.51 53.04
CA PHE A 97 -25.18 -30.78 52.38
C PHE A 97 -24.11 -31.73 51.84
N GLU A 98 -23.41 -31.31 50.79
CA GLU A 98 -22.26 -32.03 50.24
C GLU A 98 -21.12 -32.16 51.25
N GLN A 99 -20.91 -31.10 52.04
CA GLN A 99 -20.07 -31.12 53.23
C GLN A 99 -20.99 -31.14 54.47
N PRO A 100 -21.33 -32.32 55.01
CA PRO A 100 -22.37 -32.44 56.02
C PRO A 100 -22.00 -31.77 57.35
N ARG A 101 -20.71 -31.65 57.66
CA ARG A 101 -20.21 -31.07 58.91
C ARG A 101 -20.06 -29.56 58.80
N VAL A 102 -20.82 -28.83 59.61
CA VAL A 102 -20.79 -27.36 59.73
C VAL A 102 -20.20 -26.98 61.08
N LEU A 103 -19.09 -26.24 61.04
CA LEU A 103 -18.42 -25.72 62.24
C LEU A 103 -19.08 -24.42 62.71
N PHE A 104 -19.16 -24.24 64.03
CA PHE A 104 -19.68 -23.04 64.67
C PHE A 104 -18.69 -22.49 65.68
N ASN A 105 -18.38 -21.20 65.58
CA ASN A 105 -17.64 -20.48 66.63
C ASN A 105 -18.53 -20.30 67.85
N ALA A 106 -19.79 -19.92 67.63
CA ALA A 106 -20.83 -19.83 68.64
C ALA A 106 -22.20 -20.23 68.04
N LEU A 107 -22.99 -20.99 68.78
CA LEU A 107 -24.42 -21.22 68.49
C LEU A 107 -25.19 -21.24 69.80
N SER A 108 -26.34 -20.58 69.86
CA SER A 108 -27.23 -20.63 71.03
C SER A 108 -28.69 -20.69 70.63
N SER A 109 -29.52 -21.51 71.30
CA SER A 109 -30.96 -21.54 71.06
C SER A 109 -31.75 -22.14 72.22
N ASP A 110 -33.00 -21.70 72.35
CA ASP A 110 -34.01 -22.33 73.21
C ASP A 110 -34.79 -23.37 72.36
N LEU A 111 -34.54 -24.66 72.59
CA LEU A 111 -35.22 -25.79 71.96
C LEU A 111 -36.46 -26.18 72.79
N GLN A 112 -37.58 -26.42 72.12
CA GLN A 112 -38.79 -27.01 72.69
C GLN A 112 -39.28 -28.12 71.75
N TRP A 113 -39.69 -29.27 72.27
CA TRP A 113 -40.30 -30.32 71.47
C TRP A 113 -41.51 -30.92 72.17
N LYS A 114 -42.46 -31.42 71.38
CA LYS A 114 -43.69 -32.05 71.85
C LYS A 114 -44.04 -33.24 70.97
N HIS A 115 -44.45 -34.34 71.59
CA HIS A 115 -45.03 -35.49 70.94
C HIS A 115 -46.55 -35.33 70.88
N SER A 116 -47.13 -35.44 69.68
CA SER A 116 -48.57 -35.40 69.43
C SER A 116 -48.95 -36.67 68.65
N GLY A 117 -49.23 -37.75 69.38
CA GLY A 117 -49.33 -39.09 68.80
C GLY A 117 -47.99 -39.54 68.21
N GLN A 118 -47.97 -39.87 66.91
CA GLN A 118 -46.74 -40.24 66.19
C GLN A 118 -45.96 -39.03 65.64
N ARG A 119 -46.53 -37.83 65.71
CA ARG A 119 -45.90 -36.60 65.21
C ARG A 119 -45.01 -35.98 66.28
N LEU A 120 -43.82 -35.54 65.85
CA LEU A 120 -42.91 -34.73 66.63
C LEU A 120 -43.00 -33.29 66.15
N GLU A 121 -43.39 -32.38 67.04
CA GLU A 121 -43.26 -30.94 66.84
C GLU A 121 -41.99 -30.45 67.54
N LEU A 122 -41.19 -29.66 66.83
CA LEU A 122 -39.94 -29.12 67.31
C LEU A 122 -39.90 -27.61 67.04
N GLN A 123 -39.46 -26.83 68.02
CA GLN A 123 -39.36 -25.38 67.92
C GLN A 123 -38.01 -24.90 68.46
N LEU A 124 -37.25 -24.17 67.65
CA LEU A 124 -36.07 -23.42 68.09
C LEU A 124 -36.41 -21.95 68.13
N LYS A 125 -36.32 -21.35 69.32
CA LYS A 125 -36.47 -19.91 69.54
C LYS A 125 -35.10 -19.28 69.75
N LYS A 126 -35.00 -18.00 69.37
CA LYS A 126 -33.80 -17.17 69.55
C LYS A 126 -32.51 -17.86 69.06
N LEU A 127 -32.59 -18.63 67.97
CA LEU A 127 -31.41 -19.28 67.41
C LEU A 127 -30.46 -18.17 66.95
N ARG A 128 -29.26 -18.14 67.51
CA ARG A 128 -28.15 -17.28 67.07
C ARG A 128 -26.99 -18.15 66.70
N PHE A 129 -26.32 -17.83 65.61
CA PHE A 129 -25.18 -18.59 65.13
C PHE A 129 -24.12 -17.67 64.54
N ALA A 130 -22.86 -18.06 64.71
CA ALA A 130 -21.71 -17.41 64.12
C ALA A 130 -20.66 -18.47 63.77
N ASN A 131 -20.19 -18.47 62.52
CA ASN A 131 -19.04 -19.25 62.08
C ASN A 131 -18.15 -18.41 61.15
N ALA A 132 -17.16 -19.06 60.53
CA ALA A 132 -16.24 -18.41 59.60
C ALA A 132 -16.97 -17.80 58.39
N ASP A 133 -18.06 -18.44 57.95
CA ASP A 133 -18.74 -18.13 56.70
C ASP A 133 -19.93 -17.16 56.92
N ALA A 134 -20.62 -17.24 58.05
CA ALA A 134 -21.87 -16.53 58.30
C ALA A 134 -22.15 -16.21 59.78
N GLU A 135 -22.93 -15.15 60.01
CA GLU A 135 -23.44 -14.75 61.32
C GLU A 135 -24.88 -14.28 61.22
N GLY A 136 -25.76 -14.79 62.08
CA GLY A 136 -27.18 -14.51 61.98
C GLY A 136 -28.04 -15.04 63.11
N GLN A 137 -29.35 -14.90 62.90
CA GLN A 137 -30.39 -15.34 63.82
C GLN A 137 -31.58 -15.94 63.08
N ALA A 138 -32.30 -16.87 63.71
CA ALA A 138 -33.46 -17.51 63.13
C ALA A 138 -34.46 -18.00 64.19
N GLU A 139 -35.64 -18.36 63.71
CA GLU A 139 -36.65 -19.11 64.42
C GLU A 139 -37.07 -20.29 63.54
N VAL A 140 -37.18 -21.46 64.15
CA VAL A 140 -37.52 -22.71 63.45
C VAL A 140 -38.72 -23.32 64.14
N ARG A 141 -39.73 -23.71 63.38
CA ARG A 141 -40.75 -24.66 63.80
C ARG A 141 -40.81 -25.78 62.76
N TRP A 142 -40.75 -27.01 63.23
CA TRP A 142 -40.76 -28.19 62.37
C TRP A 142 -41.75 -29.21 62.91
N THR A 143 -42.47 -29.86 62.01
CA THR A 143 -43.39 -30.95 62.33
C THR A 143 -43.06 -32.14 61.47
N SER A 144 -42.76 -33.27 62.10
CA SER A 144 -42.47 -34.51 61.37
C SER A 144 -43.68 -34.96 60.56
N ALA A 145 -43.45 -35.51 59.37
CA ALA A 145 -44.50 -36.15 58.60
C ALA A 145 -45.04 -37.41 59.28
N ASP A 146 -46.25 -37.83 58.87
CA ASP A 146 -46.80 -39.12 59.28
C ASP A 146 -45.89 -40.26 58.77
N THR A 147 -45.64 -41.26 59.61
CA THR A 147 -44.79 -42.40 59.25
C THR A 147 -45.47 -43.27 58.21
N VAL A 148 -44.82 -43.52 57.08
CA VAL A 148 -45.28 -44.54 56.13
C VAL A 148 -44.86 -45.91 56.68
N PRO A 149 -45.80 -46.86 56.87
CA PRO A 149 -45.45 -48.23 57.24
C PRO A 149 -44.62 -48.87 56.13
N THR A 150 -43.36 -49.19 56.41
CA THR A 150 -42.53 -50.03 55.55
C THR A 150 -42.73 -51.50 55.94
N ALA A 151 -42.48 -52.42 55.00
CA ALA A 151 -42.63 -53.86 55.20
C ALA A 151 -41.94 -54.34 56.49
N ALA A 152 -42.53 -55.35 57.13
CA ALA A 152 -42.12 -55.88 58.44
C ALA A 152 -40.60 -56.05 58.55
N GLY A 153 -39.99 -55.37 59.52
CA GLY A 153 -38.55 -55.42 59.81
C GLY A 153 -37.72 -54.23 59.32
N LYS A 154 -38.30 -53.23 58.63
CA LYS A 154 -37.63 -51.95 58.33
C LYS A 154 -38.21 -50.81 59.18
N ALA A 155 -37.34 -49.90 59.64
CA ALA A 155 -37.79 -48.71 60.35
C ALA A 155 -38.66 -47.83 59.44
N PRO A 156 -39.75 -47.21 59.95
CA PRO A 156 -40.58 -46.31 59.17
C PRO A 156 -39.75 -45.11 58.69
N THR A 157 -39.82 -44.81 57.39
CA THR A 157 -39.16 -43.63 56.82
C THR A 157 -40.03 -42.40 57.10
N ARG A 158 -39.58 -41.50 57.98
CA ARG A 158 -40.21 -40.18 58.12
C ARG A 158 -39.84 -39.34 56.90
N HIS A 159 -40.85 -38.89 56.16
CA HIS A 159 -40.68 -37.80 55.20
C HIS A 159 -40.20 -36.53 55.94
N PRO A 160 -39.49 -35.60 55.25
CA PRO A 160 -38.84 -34.46 55.89
C PRO A 160 -39.80 -33.48 56.59
N GLY A 161 -41.12 -33.62 56.45
CA GLY A 161 -42.11 -32.91 57.26
C GLY A 161 -42.37 -31.47 56.82
N VAL A 162 -43.10 -30.73 57.65
CA VAL A 162 -43.45 -29.31 57.42
C VAL A 162 -42.50 -28.42 58.20
N LEU A 163 -41.86 -27.48 57.53
CA LEU A 163 -40.96 -26.48 58.12
C LEU A 163 -41.62 -25.10 58.08
N ASP A 164 -41.52 -24.32 59.16
CA ASP A 164 -41.74 -22.88 59.22
C ASP A 164 -40.45 -22.25 59.80
N LEU A 165 -39.63 -21.70 58.93
CA LEU A 165 -38.30 -21.16 59.21
C LEU A 165 -38.28 -19.71 58.75
N GLN A 166 -37.86 -18.82 59.63
CA GLN A 166 -37.61 -17.43 59.30
C GLN A 166 -36.35 -16.92 60.00
N GLY A 167 -35.58 -16.06 59.34
CA GLY A 167 -34.37 -15.53 59.93
C GLY A 167 -33.66 -14.50 59.08
N SER A 168 -32.53 -14.05 59.61
CA SER A 168 -31.67 -13.06 58.97
C SER A 168 -30.20 -13.34 59.21
N VAL A 169 -29.37 -13.09 58.19
CA VAL A 169 -27.91 -13.15 58.27
C VAL A 169 -27.34 -11.74 58.10
N SER A 170 -26.59 -11.27 59.09
CA SER A 170 -25.97 -9.93 59.09
C SER A 170 -24.66 -9.92 58.29
N ARG A 171 -23.90 -11.02 58.33
CA ARG A 171 -22.65 -11.23 57.58
C ARG A 171 -22.67 -12.60 56.93
N GLY A 172 -22.40 -12.67 55.63
CA GLY A 172 -22.12 -13.92 54.92
C GLY A 172 -20.97 -13.76 53.94
N ASP A 173 -20.17 -14.81 53.76
CA ASP A 173 -19.20 -14.92 52.67
C ASP A 173 -19.88 -15.52 51.44
N ALA A 174 -19.93 -14.75 50.35
CA ALA A 174 -20.58 -15.18 49.12
C ALA A 174 -19.86 -16.39 48.48
N SER A 175 -18.55 -16.51 48.66
CA SER A 175 -17.75 -17.61 48.10
C SER A 175 -18.04 -18.94 48.78
N GLN A 176 -18.63 -18.93 49.98
CA GLN A 176 -18.92 -20.14 50.76
C GLN A 176 -20.36 -20.63 50.57
N VAL A 177 -21.20 -19.90 49.81
CA VAL A 177 -22.63 -20.24 49.62
C VAL A 177 -22.81 -21.66 49.08
N HIS A 178 -21.94 -22.11 48.18
CA HIS A 178 -22.05 -23.44 47.57
C HIS A 178 -22.01 -24.58 48.60
N ARG A 179 -21.39 -24.38 49.76
CA ARG A 179 -21.31 -25.38 50.85
C ARG A 179 -22.66 -25.58 51.55
N TYR A 180 -23.51 -24.57 51.53
CA TYR A 180 -24.83 -24.55 52.16
C TYR A 180 -25.98 -24.83 51.16
N LEU A 181 -25.66 -25.16 49.91
CA LEU A 181 -26.65 -25.58 48.92
C LEU A 181 -27.04 -27.05 49.15
N PRO A 182 -28.36 -27.37 49.19
CA PRO A 182 -28.80 -28.72 49.50
C PRO A 182 -28.51 -29.72 48.37
N LEU A 183 -28.37 -31.00 48.73
CA LEU A 183 -28.08 -32.09 47.79
C LEU A 183 -29.20 -32.35 46.77
N VAL A 184 -30.42 -31.84 47.01
CA VAL A 184 -31.54 -31.90 46.05
C VAL A 184 -31.27 -31.10 44.78
N LEU A 185 -30.40 -30.09 44.82
CA LEU A 185 -29.92 -29.41 43.62
C LEU A 185 -28.96 -30.34 42.85
N PRO A 186 -28.87 -30.27 41.52
CA PRO A 186 -27.86 -31.02 40.78
C PRO A 186 -26.43 -30.63 41.19
N GLU A 187 -25.49 -31.59 41.14
CA GLU A 187 -24.07 -31.34 41.43
C GLU A 187 -23.50 -30.22 40.56
N SER A 188 -23.81 -30.23 39.26
CA SER A 188 -23.38 -29.21 38.31
C SER A 188 -23.81 -27.79 38.71
N ALA A 189 -25.01 -27.62 39.27
CA ALA A 189 -25.48 -26.32 39.75
C ALA A 189 -24.72 -25.86 41.00
N ARG A 190 -24.44 -26.77 41.95
CA ARG A 190 -23.65 -26.45 43.14
C ARG A 190 -22.21 -26.09 42.79
N HIS A 191 -21.58 -26.90 41.92
CA HIS A 191 -20.20 -26.67 41.49
C HIS A 191 -20.08 -25.43 40.60
N TYR A 192 -21.09 -25.11 39.79
CA TYR A 192 -21.14 -23.82 39.08
C TYR A 192 -21.09 -22.65 40.07
N VAL A 193 -21.89 -22.65 41.14
CA VAL A 193 -21.86 -21.57 42.14
C VAL A 193 -20.49 -21.48 42.83
N ARG A 194 -19.86 -22.63 43.15
CA ARG A 194 -18.49 -22.70 43.70
C ARG A 194 -17.47 -22.02 42.78
N ASP A 195 -17.51 -22.33 41.49
CA ASP A 195 -16.50 -21.88 40.54
C ASP A 195 -16.78 -20.46 40.01
N ALA A 196 -18.05 -20.06 39.98
CA ALA A 196 -18.50 -18.76 39.49
C ALA A 196 -18.40 -17.66 40.55
N VAL A 197 -18.73 -17.93 41.82
CA VAL A 197 -18.69 -16.94 42.91
C VAL A 197 -17.38 -17.09 43.69
N GLN A 198 -16.34 -16.41 43.25
CA GLN A 198 -14.98 -16.61 43.77
C GLN A 198 -14.69 -15.77 45.02
N GLN A 199 -15.37 -14.63 45.17
CA GLN A 199 -15.22 -13.71 46.29
C GLN A 199 -16.52 -12.93 46.46
N GLY A 200 -16.83 -12.48 47.68
CA GLY A 200 -17.86 -11.46 47.91
C GLY A 200 -18.40 -11.47 49.33
N ARG A 201 -19.20 -10.46 49.66
CA ARG A 201 -19.91 -10.37 50.96
C ARG A 201 -21.40 -10.28 50.75
N LEU A 202 -22.14 -11.05 51.55
CA LEU A 202 -23.58 -11.00 51.68
C LEU A 202 -23.94 -10.28 52.98
N SER A 203 -24.90 -9.36 52.90
CA SER A 203 -25.44 -8.62 54.03
C SER A 203 -26.95 -8.50 53.91
N GLU A 204 -27.62 -8.21 55.01
CA GLU A 204 -29.08 -8.06 55.07
C GLU A 204 -29.82 -9.27 54.47
N VAL A 205 -29.26 -10.48 54.63
CA VAL A 205 -29.92 -11.68 54.14
C VAL A 205 -31.18 -11.89 54.97
N LYS A 206 -32.33 -12.07 54.34
CA LYS A 206 -33.57 -12.51 54.99
C LYS A 206 -34.04 -13.77 54.29
N PHE A 207 -34.45 -14.76 55.05
CA PHE A 207 -34.98 -16.00 54.50
C PHE A 207 -36.26 -16.39 55.22
N LYS A 208 -37.19 -16.97 54.45
CA LYS A 208 -38.45 -17.53 54.93
C LYS A 208 -38.73 -18.81 54.16
N VAL A 209 -38.98 -19.90 54.87
CA VAL A 209 -39.39 -21.19 54.32
C VAL A 209 -40.57 -21.68 55.11
N LYS A 210 -41.73 -21.84 54.48
CA LYS A 210 -42.94 -22.34 55.14
C LYS A 210 -43.69 -23.33 54.28
N GLY A 211 -43.72 -24.61 54.64
CA GLY A 211 -44.46 -25.64 53.91
C GLY A 211 -43.82 -27.03 54.00
N ASP A 212 -44.35 -27.98 53.24
CA ASP A 212 -43.82 -29.35 53.13
C ASP A 212 -42.45 -29.34 52.41
N LEU A 213 -41.41 -29.85 53.08
CA LEU A 213 -40.05 -29.87 52.55
C LEU A 213 -39.88 -30.72 51.29
N LEU A 214 -40.76 -31.68 51.00
CA LEU A 214 -40.75 -32.42 49.72
C LEU A 214 -41.22 -31.58 48.53
N GLN A 215 -41.97 -30.51 48.79
CA GLN A 215 -42.53 -29.65 47.75
C GLN A 215 -41.66 -28.41 47.50
N LEU A 216 -40.59 -28.20 48.28
CA LEU A 216 -39.68 -27.06 48.13
C LEU A 216 -39.02 -27.08 46.73
N PRO A 217 -38.94 -25.94 46.00
CA PRO A 217 -39.23 -24.56 46.40
C PRO A 217 -40.67 -24.07 46.08
N PHE A 218 -41.68 -24.93 46.15
CA PHE A 218 -43.12 -24.69 46.00
C PHE A 218 -43.54 -24.12 44.64
N ALA A 219 -43.94 -25.00 43.72
CA ALA A 219 -44.49 -24.59 42.42
C ALA A 219 -45.79 -23.77 42.56
N ASN A 220 -46.68 -24.20 43.46
CA ASN A 220 -47.95 -23.51 43.71
C ASN A 220 -47.84 -22.66 45.00
N PRO A 221 -48.18 -21.35 44.98
CA PRO A 221 -48.15 -20.51 46.18
C PRO A 221 -49.06 -21.00 47.32
N LYS A 222 -50.05 -21.87 47.02
CA LYS A 222 -50.89 -22.51 48.05
C LYS A 222 -50.16 -23.60 48.84
N GLN A 223 -49.05 -24.14 48.32
CA GLN A 223 -48.29 -25.23 48.96
C GLN A 223 -47.27 -24.74 49.99
N GLY A 224 -46.83 -23.49 49.88
CA GLY A 224 -45.86 -22.92 50.81
C GLY A 224 -45.21 -21.62 50.33
N ASP A 225 -44.44 -21.00 51.23
CA ASP A 225 -43.62 -19.83 50.98
C ASP A 225 -42.14 -20.22 50.94
N PHE A 226 -41.41 -19.77 49.92
CA PHE A 226 -39.95 -19.80 49.90
C PHE A 226 -39.45 -18.44 49.39
N LEU A 227 -38.78 -17.68 50.27
CA LEU A 227 -38.23 -16.36 49.93
C LEU A 227 -36.84 -16.23 50.55
N VAL A 228 -35.85 -15.87 49.73
CA VAL A 228 -34.53 -15.46 50.19
C VAL A 228 -34.16 -14.16 49.50
N THR A 229 -33.88 -13.11 50.28
CA THR A 229 -33.38 -11.83 49.76
C THR A 229 -32.01 -11.55 50.36
N ALA A 230 -31.03 -11.15 49.55
CA ALA A 230 -29.69 -10.83 50.03
C ALA A 230 -29.10 -9.65 49.25
N LYS A 231 -28.38 -8.75 49.94
CA LYS A 231 -27.54 -7.75 49.29
C LYS A 231 -26.13 -8.30 49.17
N ALA A 232 -25.62 -8.36 47.94
CA ALA A 232 -24.26 -8.78 47.64
C ALA A 232 -23.39 -7.56 47.34
N SER A 233 -22.14 -7.57 47.82
CA SER A 233 -21.16 -6.51 47.58
C SER A 233 -19.76 -7.07 47.36
N ASN A 234 -18.96 -6.35 46.57
CA ASN A 234 -17.58 -6.72 46.22
C ASN A 234 -17.45 -8.17 45.70
N VAL A 235 -18.43 -8.61 44.91
CA VAL A 235 -18.44 -9.96 44.35
C VAL A 235 -17.48 -10.02 43.15
N ARG A 236 -16.65 -11.06 43.11
CA ARG A 236 -15.93 -11.49 41.90
C ARG A 236 -16.68 -12.66 41.28
N TYR A 237 -17.26 -12.42 40.10
CA TYR A 237 -18.17 -13.35 39.45
C TYR A 237 -17.65 -13.79 38.07
N ALA A 238 -17.26 -15.05 37.96
CA ALA A 238 -16.89 -15.72 36.72
C ALA A 238 -18.15 -16.37 36.10
N TYR A 239 -18.89 -15.60 35.31
CA TYR A 239 -20.15 -16.05 34.68
C TYR A 239 -19.98 -17.17 33.64
N VAL A 240 -18.77 -17.39 33.13
CA VAL A 240 -18.38 -18.62 32.44
C VAL A 240 -17.07 -19.12 33.08
N PRO A 241 -17.15 -20.01 34.08
CA PRO A 241 -15.97 -20.61 34.68
C PRO A 241 -15.12 -21.37 33.66
N GLN A 242 -13.81 -21.49 33.91
CA GLN A 242 -12.88 -22.22 33.01
C GLN A 242 -13.25 -23.70 32.82
N THR A 243 -13.99 -24.28 33.77
CA THR A 243 -14.52 -25.64 33.66
C THR A 243 -15.53 -25.80 32.52
N LEU A 244 -16.12 -24.71 32.03
CA LEU A 244 -17.10 -24.70 30.93
C LEU A 244 -16.54 -24.21 29.58
N SER A 245 -15.33 -23.62 29.55
CA SER A 245 -14.75 -23.11 28.31
C SER A 245 -13.21 -23.10 28.34
N ALA A 246 -12.59 -23.57 27.25
CA ALA A 246 -11.14 -23.61 27.10
C ALA A 246 -10.50 -22.20 26.98
N LYS A 247 -11.25 -21.21 26.48
CA LYS A 247 -10.80 -19.80 26.43
C LYS A 247 -11.45 -19.01 27.58
N PRO A 248 -10.67 -18.26 28.38
CA PRO A 248 -11.21 -17.54 29.53
C PRO A 248 -12.13 -16.39 29.09
N TRP A 249 -13.31 -16.31 29.71
CA TRP A 249 -14.18 -15.13 29.60
C TRP A 249 -13.79 -14.08 30.65
N PRO A 250 -13.79 -12.77 30.32
CA PRO A 250 -13.46 -11.74 31.30
C PRO A 250 -14.47 -11.72 32.45
N MET A 251 -14.02 -11.84 33.70
CA MET A 251 -14.90 -11.90 34.88
C MET A 251 -15.53 -10.54 35.21
N LEU A 252 -16.56 -10.53 36.05
CA LEU A 252 -17.08 -9.30 36.66
C LEU A 252 -16.46 -9.10 38.04
N ASP A 253 -15.90 -7.92 38.29
CA ASP A 253 -15.26 -7.53 39.54
C ASP A 253 -16.04 -6.41 40.23
N ALA A 254 -15.88 -6.34 41.57
CA ALA A 254 -16.56 -5.41 42.44
C ALA A 254 -18.08 -5.38 42.20
N LEU A 255 -18.68 -6.53 41.87
CA LEU A 255 -20.08 -6.65 41.56
C LEU A 255 -20.91 -6.47 42.84
N GLN A 256 -21.96 -5.67 42.76
CA GLN A 256 -22.91 -5.39 43.83
C GLN A 256 -24.34 -5.45 43.29
N GLY A 257 -25.29 -5.89 44.10
CA GLY A 257 -26.69 -6.03 43.69
C GLY A 257 -27.54 -6.75 44.72
N GLU A 258 -28.82 -6.89 44.42
CA GLU A 258 -29.78 -7.62 45.25
C GLU A 258 -30.12 -8.96 44.59
N LEU A 259 -30.03 -10.04 45.36
CA LEU A 259 -30.41 -11.39 44.99
C LEU A 259 -31.75 -11.73 45.64
N VAL A 260 -32.73 -12.17 44.84
CA VAL A 260 -34.06 -12.55 45.30
C VAL A 260 -34.41 -13.94 44.76
N PHE A 261 -34.49 -14.93 45.63
CA PHE A 261 -35.17 -16.19 45.35
C PHE A 261 -36.60 -16.08 45.85
N ASN A 262 -37.58 -16.31 44.97
CA ASN A 262 -38.99 -16.36 45.33
C ASN A 262 -39.60 -17.62 44.72
N ARG A 263 -39.78 -18.63 45.55
CA ARG A 263 -40.22 -19.97 45.13
C ARG A 263 -39.33 -20.51 44.02
N GLN A 264 -39.90 -20.82 42.86
CA GLN A 264 -39.18 -21.32 41.69
C GLN A 264 -38.49 -20.23 40.87
N SER A 265 -38.57 -18.94 41.23
CA SER A 265 -37.90 -17.87 40.50
C SER A 265 -36.64 -17.38 41.20
N LEU A 266 -35.65 -17.02 40.39
CA LEU A 266 -34.43 -16.33 40.83
C LEU A 266 -34.33 -15.00 40.10
N GLU A 267 -34.04 -13.93 40.82
CA GLU A 267 -33.81 -12.61 40.25
C GLU A 267 -32.57 -11.95 40.87
N VAL A 268 -31.78 -11.30 40.01
CA VAL A 268 -30.71 -10.38 40.38
C VAL A 268 -31.13 -8.99 39.93
N ARG A 269 -31.20 -8.05 40.86
CA ARG A 269 -31.68 -6.69 40.64
C ARG A 269 -30.57 -5.67 40.89
N ALA A 270 -30.63 -4.57 40.14
CA ALA A 270 -29.76 -3.42 40.28
C ALA A 270 -28.26 -3.78 40.34
N ALA A 271 -27.83 -4.76 39.52
CA ALA A 271 -26.45 -5.19 39.49
C ALA A 271 -25.55 -4.08 38.93
N GLN A 272 -24.45 -3.80 39.61
CA GLN A 272 -23.43 -2.84 39.20
C GLN A 272 -22.05 -3.42 39.43
N GLY A 273 -21.08 -3.11 38.58
CA GLY A 273 -19.73 -3.64 38.70
C GLY A 273 -18.85 -3.21 37.54
N ARG A 274 -17.71 -3.88 37.36
CA ARG A 274 -16.77 -3.63 36.26
C ARG A 274 -16.25 -4.92 35.68
N VAL A 275 -15.75 -4.87 34.45
CA VAL A 275 -15.12 -6.03 33.81
C VAL A 275 -13.67 -6.15 34.31
N ALA A 276 -13.30 -7.31 34.83
CA ALA A 276 -11.96 -7.57 35.37
C ALA A 276 -10.89 -7.39 34.27
N GLY A 277 -9.83 -6.65 34.59
CA GLY A 277 -8.75 -6.30 33.64
C GLY A 277 -9.12 -5.18 32.64
N LEU A 278 -10.38 -4.72 32.63
CA LEU A 278 -10.91 -3.66 31.77
C LEU A 278 -11.72 -2.67 32.63
N ASP A 279 -11.07 -2.08 33.64
CA ASP A 279 -11.72 -1.29 34.70
C ASP A 279 -12.54 -0.08 34.18
N GLY A 280 -12.29 0.37 32.95
CA GLY A 280 -13.06 1.42 32.29
C GLY A 280 -14.44 0.95 31.80
N LEU A 281 -14.66 -0.35 31.63
CA LEU A 281 -15.96 -0.94 31.28
C LEU A 281 -16.77 -1.19 32.55
N GLN A 282 -17.74 -0.31 32.80
CA GLN A 282 -18.59 -0.32 33.99
C GLN A 282 -19.99 -0.82 33.66
N LEU A 283 -20.44 -1.87 34.34
CA LEU A 283 -21.84 -2.27 34.37
C LEU A 283 -22.60 -1.28 35.25
N THR A 284 -23.35 -0.37 34.62
CA THR A 284 -24.13 0.67 35.31
C THR A 284 -25.49 0.18 35.78
N ARG A 285 -26.07 -0.79 35.06
CA ARG A 285 -27.33 -1.45 35.41
C ARG A 285 -27.38 -2.82 34.79
N GLY A 286 -27.39 -3.86 35.62
CA GLY A 286 -27.61 -5.23 35.21
C GLY A 286 -28.83 -5.81 35.92
N SER A 287 -29.52 -6.71 35.24
CA SER A 287 -30.49 -7.61 35.85
C SER A 287 -30.37 -8.99 35.23
N ALA A 288 -30.64 -10.01 36.04
CA ALA A 288 -30.76 -11.38 35.56
C ALA A 288 -32.00 -12.00 36.19
N ARG A 289 -32.71 -12.86 35.47
CA ARG A 289 -33.81 -13.64 36.04
C ARG A 289 -33.87 -15.04 35.47
N ILE A 290 -34.27 -15.98 36.30
CA ILE A 290 -34.73 -17.31 35.92
C ILE A 290 -36.18 -17.39 36.40
N PRO A 291 -37.17 -17.31 35.49
CA PRO A 291 -38.58 -17.32 35.88
C PRO A 291 -39.00 -18.62 36.57
N ASN A 292 -38.41 -19.74 36.15
CA ASN A 292 -38.68 -21.08 36.67
C ASN A 292 -37.38 -21.90 36.72
N LEU A 293 -36.94 -22.31 37.91
CA LEU A 293 -35.74 -23.12 38.12
C LEU A 293 -35.89 -24.57 37.59
N ALA A 294 -37.11 -25.08 37.42
CA ALA A 294 -37.36 -26.40 36.82
C ALA A 294 -37.16 -26.40 35.30
N GLU A 295 -37.43 -25.27 34.64
CA GLU A 295 -37.19 -25.01 33.21
C GLU A 295 -36.31 -23.78 33.06
N ALA A 296 -35.04 -23.92 33.46
CA ALA A 296 -34.15 -22.79 33.64
C ALA A 296 -33.81 -22.08 32.32
N VAL A 297 -34.48 -20.96 32.07
CA VAL A 297 -34.15 -19.97 31.03
C VAL A 297 -33.61 -18.73 31.72
N VAL A 298 -32.34 -18.41 31.48
CA VAL A 298 -31.70 -17.22 32.03
C VAL A 298 -31.96 -16.04 31.09
N GLU A 299 -32.61 -15.00 31.60
CA GLU A 299 -32.75 -13.72 30.93
C GLU A 299 -31.79 -12.71 31.58
N VAL A 300 -30.89 -12.11 30.81
CA VAL A 300 -29.95 -11.10 31.29
C VAL A 300 -30.17 -9.80 30.53
N ASN A 301 -30.21 -8.67 31.24
CA ASN A 301 -30.15 -7.34 30.67
C ASN A 301 -28.95 -6.61 31.27
N ALA A 302 -28.15 -5.95 30.45
CA ALA A 302 -26.97 -5.22 30.90
C ALA A 302 -26.80 -3.89 30.15
N ASN A 303 -26.53 -2.85 30.90
CA ASN A 303 -26.14 -1.53 30.43
C ASN A 303 -24.70 -1.25 30.88
N ILE A 304 -23.77 -1.24 29.94
CA ILE A 304 -22.35 -1.04 30.18
C ILE A 304 -21.94 0.30 29.59
N LYS A 305 -21.06 1.03 30.28
CA LYS A 305 -20.45 2.27 29.79
C LYS A 305 -18.94 2.18 29.92
N GLY A 306 -18.22 2.70 28.94
CA GLY A 306 -16.77 2.77 29.04
C GLY A 306 -16.06 3.12 27.74
N PRO A 307 -14.73 3.15 27.72
CA PRO A 307 -13.94 3.44 26.52
C PRO A 307 -14.17 2.38 25.43
N LEU A 308 -14.35 2.83 24.18
CA LEU A 308 -14.50 1.94 23.02
C LEU A 308 -13.28 1.05 22.80
N ALA A 309 -12.07 1.58 23.08
CA ALA A 309 -10.83 0.81 23.05
C ALA A 309 -10.87 -0.45 23.93
N GLN A 310 -11.41 -0.33 25.15
CA GLN A 310 -11.55 -1.47 26.05
C GLN A 310 -12.68 -2.41 25.62
N GLY A 311 -13.74 -1.89 24.99
CA GLY A 311 -14.76 -2.72 24.35
C GLY A 311 -14.19 -3.58 23.21
N LEU A 312 -13.33 -3.01 22.37
CA LEU A 312 -12.60 -3.77 21.34
C LEU A 312 -11.65 -4.81 21.98
N GLN A 313 -10.96 -4.44 23.07
CA GLN A 313 -10.11 -5.38 23.80
C GLN A 313 -10.92 -6.55 24.39
N PHE A 314 -12.12 -6.31 24.91
CA PHE A 314 -13.04 -7.36 25.37
C PHE A 314 -13.38 -8.34 24.23
N VAL A 315 -13.73 -7.84 23.06
CA VAL A 315 -14.02 -8.68 21.88
C VAL A 315 -12.79 -9.48 21.46
N ASN A 316 -11.62 -8.83 21.38
CA ASN A 316 -10.37 -9.44 20.91
C ASN A 316 -9.79 -10.48 21.89
N THR A 317 -10.09 -10.37 23.18
CA THR A 317 -9.60 -11.31 24.23
C THR A 317 -10.61 -12.39 24.60
N SER A 318 -11.87 -12.27 24.18
CA SER A 318 -12.92 -13.26 24.43
C SER A 318 -13.12 -14.20 23.22
N PRO A 319 -13.85 -15.32 23.38
CA PRO A 319 -14.23 -16.18 22.27
C PRO A 319 -15.05 -15.49 21.16
N VAL A 320 -15.56 -14.27 21.40
CA VAL A 320 -16.31 -13.47 20.42
C VAL A 320 -15.44 -13.11 19.20
N SER A 321 -14.13 -12.91 19.37
CA SER A 321 -13.19 -12.67 18.27
C SER A 321 -13.30 -13.69 17.13
N GLY A 322 -13.28 -14.98 17.47
CA GLY A 322 -13.40 -16.07 16.50
C GLY A 322 -14.77 -16.14 15.82
N MET A 323 -15.84 -15.68 16.49
CA MET A 323 -17.18 -15.58 15.89
C MET A 323 -17.25 -14.47 14.82
N LEU A 324 -16.40 -13.45 14.93
CA LEU A 324 -16.28 -12.35 13.97
C LEU A 324 -15.20 -12.60 12.90
N GLY A 325 -14.66 -13.82 12.82
CA GLY A 325 -13.58 -14.16 11.88
C GLY A 325 -12.34 -13.28 12.05
N ASP A 326 -12.07 -12.83 13.28
CA ASP A 326 -10.92 -11.99 13.63
C ASP A 326 -10.88 -10.62 12.92
N ALA A 327 -12.00 -10.17 12.32
CA ALA A 327 -12.07 -8.97 11.49
C ALA A 327 -11.71 -7.66 12.22
N LEU A 328 -11.82 -7.62 13.55
CA LEU A 328 -11.57 -6.43 14.38
C LEU A 328 -10.19 -6.43 15.06
N LEU A 329 -9.34 -7.42 14.81
CA LEU A 329 -8.02 -7.53 15.46
C LEU A 329 -7.10 -6.33 15.17
N GLN A 330 -7.17 -5.77 13.96
CA GLN A 330 -6.35 -4.63 13.54
C GLN A 330 -7.03 -3.27 13.79
N SER A 331 -8.24 -3.27 14.37
CA SER A 331 -9.00 -2.06 14.59
C SER A 331 -8.53 -1.32 15.85
N SER A 332 -8.44 0.00 15.74
CA SER A 332 -8.21 0.89 16.86
C SER A 332 -9.36 1.88 17.00
N ALA A 333 -9.66 2.28 18.23
CA ALA A 333 -10.72 3.23 18.50
C ALA A 333 -10.43 4.07 19.74
N SER A 334 -11.01 5.27 19.79
CA SER A 334 -10.93 6.18 20.93
C SER A 334 -12.33 6.64 21.37
N GLY A 335 -12.41 7.29 22.53
CA GLY A 335 -13.66 7.84 23.07
C GLY A 335 -14.52 6.84 23.85
N ALA A 336 -15.58 7.35 24.48
CA ALA A 336 -16.53 6.56 25.25
C ALA A 336 -17.62 5.95 24.36
N ALA A 337 -18.22 4.85 24.82
CA ALA A 337 -19.37 4.23 24.19
C ALA A 337 -20.34 3.69 25.24
N ASP A 338 -21.62 3.66 24.87
CA ASP A 338 -22.69 3.03 25.64
C ASP A 338 -23.07 1.71 24.98
N TYR A 339 -23.11 0.64 25.78
CA TYR A 339 -23.45 -0.71 25.34
C TYR A 339 -24.71 -1.17 26.06
N THR A 340 -25.66 -1.70 25.31
CA THR A 340 -26.80 -2.43 25.89
C THR A 340 -26.84 -3.84 25.36
N MET A 341 -27.20 -4.78 26.21
CA MET A 341 -27.26 -6.19 25.88
C MET A 341 -28.46 -6.84 26.55
N ARG A 342 -29.14 -7.70 25.80
CA ARG A 342 -30.15 -8.63 26.25
C ARG A 342 -29.78 -10.03 25.78
N LEU A 343 -29.68 -10.96 26.73
CA LEU A 343 -29.36 -12.36 26.46
C LEU A 343 -30.49 -13.23 27.00
N LEU A 344 -30.88 -14.23 26.22
CA LEU A 344 -31.82 -15.27 26.63
C LEU A 344 -31.16 -16.63 26.41
N LEU A 345 -30.99 -17.38 27.50
CA LEU A 345 -30.16 -18.59 27.55
C LEU A 345 -30.96 -19.76 28.16
N PRO A 346 -31.56 -20.63 27.34
CA PRO A 346 -32.18 -21.87 27.82
C PRO A 346 -31.11 -22.89 28.24
N LEU A 347 -30.94 -23.15 29.55
CA LEU A 347 -29.83 -23.98 30.04
C LEU A 347 -29.86 -25.43 29.55
N SER A 348 -31.05 -25.96 29.26
CA SER A 348 -31.22 -27.31 28.70
C SER A 348 -30.97 -27.39 27.18
N ASN A 349 -30.91 -26.25 26.49
CA ASN A 349 -30.72 -26.20 25.03
C ASN A 349 -30.02 -24.90 24.64
N LEU A 350 -28.70 -24.85 24.88
CA LEU A 350 -27.88 -23.66 24.65
C LEU A 350 -27.82 -23.25 23.18
N ASP A 351 -28.10 -24.15 22.23
CA ASP A 351 -28.17 -23.82 20.80
C ASP A 351 -29.36 -22.90 20.46
N LYS A 352 -30.37 -22.81 21.33
CA LYS A 352 -31.52 -21.90 21.19
C LYS A 352 -31.31 -20.54 21.86
N SER A 353 -30.06 -20.21 22.21
CA SER A 353 -29.75 -18.93 22.84
C SER A 353 -29.91 -17.79 21.85
N SER A 354 -30.47 -16.67 22.31
CA SER A 354 -30.61 -15.46 21.49
C SER A 354 -29.89 -14.29 22.15
N LEU A 355 -29.18 -13.51 21.35
CA LEU A 355 -28.46 -12.33 21.79
C LEU A 355 -29.01 -11.12 21.04
N GLN A 356 -29.27 -10.04 21.76
CA GLN A 356 -29.59 -8.74 21.16
C GLN A 356 -28.77 -7.67 21.86
N GLY A 357 -28.12 -6.80 21.11
CA GLY A 357 -27.37 -5.70 21.70
C GLY A 357 -27.35 -4.46 20.84
N SER A 358 -27.00 -3.35 21.47
CA SER A 358 -26.77 -2.07 20.81
C SER A 358 -25.52 -1.39 21.33
N LEU A 359 -24.80 -0.73 20.43
CA LEU A 359 -23.65 0.11 20.69
C LEU A 359 -23.95 1.52 20.17
N THR A 360 -23.87 2.51 21.06
CA THR A 360 -24.04 3.92 20.70
C THR A 360 -22.69 4.63 20.74
N LEU A 361 -22.35 5.28 19.63
CA LEU A 361 -21.13 6.05 19.44
C LEU A 361 -21.48 7.54 19.44
N PRO A 362 -21.07 8.33 20.45
CA PRO A 362 -21.39 9.76 20.53
C PRO A 362 -20.43 10.68 19.74
N GLY A 363 -19.33 10.15 19.21
CA GLY A 363 -18.32 10.93 18.48
C GLY A 363 -16.91 10.35 18.60
N ASN A 364 -16.74 9.08 18.24
CA ASN A 364 -15.51 8.33 18.43
C ASN A 364 -14.57 8.46 17.24
N ASP A 365 -13.25 8.33 17.44
CA ASP A 365 -12.35 8.14 16.31
C ASP A 365 -12.09 6.64 16.15
N VAL A 366 -12.35 6.11 14.95
CA VAL A 366 -12.23 4.68 14.66
C VAL A 366 -11.40 4.46 13.41
N GLN A 367 -10.44 3.55 13.48
CA GLN A 367 -9.64 3.11 12.34
C GLN A 367 -9.67 1.58 12.28
N PHE A 368 -10.15 1.01 11.18
CA PHE A 368 -10.35 -0.44 11.07
C PHE A 368 -9.05 -1.21 10.82
N THR A 369 -8.17 -0.66 9.99
CA THR A 369 -6.83 -1.18 9.68
C THR A 369 -5.86 -0.03 9.47
N THR A 370 -4.55 -0.29 9.54
CA THR A 370 -3.50 0.73 9.31
C THR A 370 -3.55 1.36 7.91
N ASN A 371 -4.10 0.64 6.92
CA ASN A 371 -4.20 1.11 5.53
C ASN A 371 -5.54 1.78 5.21
N THR A 372 -6.42 1.94 6.20
CA THR A 372 -7.71 2.63 6.03
C THR A 372 -7.70 4.00 6.70
N PRO A 373 -8.36 5.02 6.09
CA PRO A 373 -8.52 6.32 6.71
C PRO A 373 -9.25 6.24 8.05
N VAL A 374 -8.90 7.15 8.96
CA VAL A 374 -9.61 7.29 10.24
C VAL A 374 -11.00 7.88 10.02
N LEU A 375 -12.01 7.25 10.60
CA LEU A 375 -13.36 7.82 10.76
C LEU A 375 -13.37 8.67 12.02
N GLY A 376 -13.16 9.97 11.86
CA GLY A 376 -13.13 10.92 12.98
C GLY A 376 -14.53 11.32 13.42
N ARG A 377 -14.72 11.55 14.73
CA ARG A 377 -16.02 11.98 15.32
C ARG A 377 -17.21 11.12 14.88
N LEU A 378 -17.02 9.82 14.72
CA LEU A 378 -18.04 8.85 14.36
C LEU A 378 -19.20 8.87 15.38
N LYS A 379 -20.38 9.27 14.90
CA LYS A 379 -21.65 9.22 15.60
C LYS A 379 -22.57 8.21 14.96
N GLY A 380 -23.19 7.34 15.74
CA GLY A 380 -24.12 6.36 15.19
C GLY A 380 -24.57 5.31 16.19
N ALA A 381 -25.52 4.49 15.78
CA ALA A 381 -25.95 3.32 16.53
C ALA A 381 -25.71 2.06 15.71
N LEU A 382 -25.11 1.06 16.35
CA LEU A 382 -24.94 -0.28 15.83
C LEU A 382 -25.80 -1.23 16.66
N THR A 383 -26.69 -1.98 16.02
CA THR A 383 -27.43 -3.08 16.67
C THR A 383 -26.90 -4.41 16.18
N PHE A 384 -26.89 -5.42 17.03
CA PHE A 384 -26.39 -6.75 16.68
C PHE A 384 -27.22 -7.85 17.32
N THR A 385 -27.23 -9.01 16.65
CA THR A 385 -27.78 -10.27 17.14
C THR A 385 -26.70 -11.35 17.12
N GLU A 386 -27.03 -12.59 17.44
CA GLU A 386 -26.11 -13.73 17.35
C GLU A 386 -25.52 -13.96 15.94
N ASN A 387 -26.15 -13.45 14.89
CA ASN A 387 -25.78 -13.73 13.49
C ASN A 387 -25.89 -12.52 12.54
N SER A 388 -26.18 -11.33 13.04
CA SER A 388 -26.35 -10.14 12.21
C SER A 388 -25.90 -8.88 12.94
N PHE A 389 -25.57 -7.84 12.18
CA PHE A 389 -25.41 -6.50 12.74
C PHE A 389 -25.90 -5.46 11.75
N ARG A 390 -26.37 -4.32 12.25
CA ARG A 390 -26.84 -3.20 11.44
C ARG A 390 -26.31 -1.91 12.02
N VAL A 391 -25.75 -1.09 11.15
CA VAL A 391 -25.35 0.29 11.43
C VAL A 391 -26.38 1.21 10.79
N SER A 392 -26.98 2.07 11.60
CA SER A 392 -28.02 3.00 11.14
C SER A 392 -27.61 4.44 11.38
N ASN A 393 -27.78 5.28 10.36
CA ASN A 393 -27.55 6.73 10.41
C ASN A 393 -26.16 7.11 10.95
N ALA A 394 -25.11 6.36 10.59
CA ALA A 394 -23.77 6.69 11.02
C ALA A 394 -23.26 7.94 10.29
N GLN A 395 -22.58 8.82 11.02
CA GLN A 395 -22.00 10.07 10.53
C GLN A 395 -20.57 10.17 11.05
N ALA A 396 -19.62 10.49 10.19
CA ALA A 396 -18.23 10.67 10.58
C ALA A 396 -17.57 11.75 9.71
N ARG A 397 -16.34 12.11 10.05
CA ARG A 397 -15.45 12.90 9.20
C ARG A 397 -14.36 11.99 8.63
N MET A 398 -14.20 11.98 7.32
CA MET A 398 -13.25 11.13 6.61
C MET A 398 -12.67 11.90 5.41
N LEU A 399 -11.36 11.86 5.22
CA LEU A 399 -10.68 12.50 4.08
C LEU A 399 -11.08 13.97 3.86
N GLY A 400 -11.12 14.74 4.95
CA GLY A 400 -11.37 16.19 4.94
C GLY A 400 -12.85 16.60 5.03
N GLY A 401 -13.79 15.73 4.66
CA GLY A 401 -15.24 16.02 4.62
C GLY A 401 -16.10 15.10 5.48
N ASP A 402 -17.41 15.39 5.55
CA ASP A 402 -18.37 14.61 6.32
C ASP A 402 -18.94 13.47 5.47
N ILE A 403 -19.07 12.28 6.06
CA ILE A 403 -19.69 11.09 5.47
C ILE A 403 -20.90 10.68 6.30
N ARG A 404 -21.99 10.31 5.63
CA ARG A 404 -23.11 9.57 6.20
C ARG A 404 -23.17 8.19 5.58
N PHE A 405 -23.28 7.15 6.40
CA PHE A 405 -23.34 5.77 5.92
C PHE A 405 -24.26 4.90 6.77
N GLU A 406 -24.72 3.82 6.16
CA GLU A 406 -25.49 2.77 6.77
C GLU A 406 -25.04 1.43 6.20
N GLY A 407 -25.32 0.34 6.89
CA GLY A 407 -24.92 -0.96 6.41
C GLY A 407 -25.11 -2.04 7.45
N GLY A 408 -24.55 -3.21 7.18
CA GLY A 408 -24.63 -4.31 8.12
C GLY A 408 -24.35 -5.65 7.48
N MET A 409 -24.43 -6.68 8.32
CA MET A 409 -24.41 -8.09 7.93
C MET A 409 -25.80 -8.67 8.03
N ARG A 410 -26.25 -9.39 6.99
CA ARG A 410 -27.53 -10.11 7.02
C ARG A 410 -27.34 -11.53 7.56
N ALA A 411 -28.29 -11.99 8.39
CA ALA A 411 -28.29 -13.29 9.08
C ALA A 411 -28.18 -14.53 8.17
N ASN A 412 -28.41 -14.40 6.85
CA ASN A 412 -28.49 -15.52 5.91
C ASN A 412 -27.17 -15.84 5.18
N ALA A 413 -26.05 -15.22 5.60
CA ALA A 413 -24.73 -15.47 5.02
C ALA A 413 -24.04 -16.72 5.58
N ALA A 414 -24.20 -16.99 6.88
CA ALA A 414 -23.51 -18.10 7.57
C ALA A 414 -24.32 -19.41 7.57
N ALA A 415 -25.66 -19.35 7.50
CA ALA A 415 -26.52 -20.54 7.48
C ALA A 415 -26.52 -21.26 6.11
N ALA A 416 -26.15 -20.56 5.03
CA ALA A 416 -26.05 -21.15 3.70
C ALA A 416 -24.80 -22.03 3.51
N SER A 417 -23.74 -21.81 4.31
CA SER A 417 -22.47 -22.56 4.20
C SER A 417 -22.41 -23.83 5.06
N ALA A 418 -23.29 -23.98 6.05
CA ALA A 418 -23.22 -25.08 7.02
C ALA A 418 -24.22 -26.23 6.80
N GLY A 419 -25.09 -26.19 5.77
CA GLY A 419 -26.20 -27.17 5.69
C GLY A 419 -26.75 -27.57 4.31
N ARG A 420 -26.25 -27.06 3.19
CA ARG A 420 -26.70 -27.54 1.86
C ARG A 420 -25.54 -27.58 0.88
N SER A 421 -25.08 -28.79 0.56
CA SER A 421 -23.99 -29.03 -0.40
C SER A 421 -24.37 -28.80 -1.87
N ASN A 422 -25.52 -28.22 -2.20
CA ASN A 422 -26.01 -28.12 -3.59
C ASN A 422 -26.95 -26.92 -3.86
N SER A 423 -26.73 -25.76 -3.26
CA SER A 423 -27.41 -24.53 -3.69
C SER A 423 -26.42 -23.37 -3.74
N ALA A 424 -26.33 -22.74 -4.90
CA ALA A 424 -25.48 -21.60 -5.20
C ALA A 424 -25.35 -20.63 -4.02
N GLU A 425 -24.11 -20.28 -3.64
CA GLU A 425 -23.85 -19.24 -2.66
C GLU A 425 -24.67 -17.98 -3.01
N PRO A 426 -25.21 -17.25 -2.01
CA PRO A 426 -25.88 -15.98 -2.26
C PRO A 426 -24.99 -15.06 -3.12
N LEU A 427 -25.53 -14.57 -4.23
CA LEU A 427 -24.86 -13.63 -5.13
C LEU A 427 -24.57 -12.25 -4.49
N GLU A 428 -25.09 -11.99 -3.28
CA GLU A 428 -24.94 -10.72 -2.56
C GLU A 428 -23.84 -10.80 -1.50
N ALA A 429 -23.05 -9.74 -1.36
CA ALA A 429 -22.03 -9.61 -0.32
C ALA A 429 -22.67 -9.74 1.08
N PRO A 430 -22.21 -10.67 1.94
CA PRO A 430 -22.78 -10.88 3.27
C PRO A 430 -22.72 -9.65 4.19
N ILE A 431 -21.76 -8.76 3.95
CA ILE A 431 -21.61 -7.46 4.60
C ILE A 431 -21.67 -6.40 3.51
N LEU A 432 -22.51 -5.39 3.70
CA LEU A 432 -22.64 -4.27 2.77
C LEU A 432 -22.85 -2.94 3.52
N PHE A 433 -22.05 -1.95 3.16
CA PHE A 433 -22.17 -0.56 3.59
C PHE A 433 -22.43 0.32 2.38
N ARG A 434 -23.29 1.33 2.55
CA ARG A 434 -23.56 2.38 1.58
C ARG A 434 -23.44 3.73 2.26
N GLY A 435 -22.84 4.69 1.59
CA GLY A 435 -22.67 6.02 2.14
C GLY A 435 -22.59 7.09 1.07
N GLN A 436 -22.77 8.32 1.52
CA GLN A 436 -22.58 9.53 0.74
C GLN A 436 -21.92 10.59 1.60
N GLY A 437 -21.05 11.39 1.00
CA GLY A 437 -20.29 12.38 1.74
C GLY A 437 -19.56 13.35 0.84
N THR A 438 -18.69 14.14 1.45
CA THR A 438 -17.77 15.02 0.75
C THR A 438 -16.33 14.60 1.01
N ILE A 439 -15.48 14.80 0.03
CA ILE A 439 -14.03 14.57 0.12
C ILE A 439 -13.32 15.85 -0.30
N SER A 440 -12.26 16.24 0.42
CA SER A 440 -11.46 17.41 0.08
C SER A 440 -10.09 17.02 -0.47
N ALA A 441 -9.53 17.87 -1.33
CA ALA A 441 -8.19 17.67 -1.86
C ALA A 441 -7.14 17.63 -0.75
N GLU A 442 -7.24 18.52 0.25
CA GLU A 442 -6.34 18.54 1.41
C GLU A 442 -6.44 17.26 2.23
N GLY A 443 -7.67 16.73 2.40
CA GLY A 443 -7.90 15.46 3.07
C GLY A 443 -7.28 14.26 2.33
N LEU A 444 -7.39 14.24 1.00
CA LEU A 444 -6.72 13.23 0.17
C LEU A 444 -5.20 13.36 0.19
N GLN A 445 -4.67 14.59 0.17
CA GLN A 445 -3.23 14.83 0.30
C GLN A 445 -2.72 14.26 1.62
N GLN A 446 -3.41 14.53 2.74
CA GLN A 446 -3.03 14.07 4.09
C GLN A 446 -3.08 12.55 4.26
N ALA A 447 -3.92 11.84 3.50
CA ALA A 447 -4.09 10.40 3.56
C ALA A 447 -2.96 9.62 2.87
N ARG A 448 -1.75 9.65 3.45
CA ARG A 448 -0.54 9.00 2.90
C ARG A 448 -0.71 7.50 2.68
N GLU A 449 -1.60 6.86 3.43
CA GLU A 449 -1.99 5.44 3.29
C GLU A 449 -2.60 5.12 1.92
N LEU A 450 -3.12 6.11 1.18
CA LEU A 450 -3.71 5.94 -0.15
C LEU A 450 -2.66 5.99 -1.29
N GLY A 451 -1.37 6.13 -0.98
CA GLY A 451 -0.26 6.05 -1.93
C GLY A 451 -0.39 7.02 -3.10
N MET A 452 -0.48 6.50 -4.33
CA MET A 452 -0.59 7.29 -5.57
C MET A 452 -1.76 8.29 -5.57
N VAL A 453 -2.87 7.97 -4.91
CA VAL A 453 -4.03 8.87 -4.83
C VAL A 453 -3.67 10.15 -4.07
N ALA A 454 -2.93 10.02 -2.96
CA ALA A 454 -2.46 11.17 -2.19
C ALA A 454 -1.48 12.03 -2.99
N THR A 455 -0.62 11.41 -3.81
CA THR A 455 0.29 12.15 -4.69
C THR A 455 -0.44 12.91 -5.80
N LEU A 456 -1.44 12.27 -6.43
CA LEU A 456 -2.29 12.93 -7.43
C LEU A 456 -3.11 14.07 -6.83
N ALA A 457 -3.52 13.96 -5.56
CA ALA A 457 -4.27 14.99 -4.85
C ALA A 457 -3.47 16.29 -4.66
N ASN A 458 -2.14 16.29 -4.77
CA ASN A 458 -1.33 17.52 -4.78
C ASN A 458 -1.66 18.45 -5.97
N HIS A 459 -2.25 17.89 -7.04
CA HIS A 459 -2.72 18.63 -8.20
C HIS A 459 -4.24 18.88 -8.16
N ALA A 460 -4.89 18.68 -7.00
CA ALA A 460 -6.29 18.97 -6.79
C ALA A 460 -6.49 20.06 -5.73
N SER A 461 -7.59 20.80 -5.81
CA SER A 461 -8.02 21.74 -4.77
C SER A 461 -9.54 21.80 -4.65
N GLY A 462 -10.03 22.17 -3.47
CA GLY A 462 -11.46 22.20 -3.17
C GLY A 462 -12.01 20.86 -2.71
N SER A 463 -13.31 20.64 -2.89
CA SER A 463 -13.99 19.44 -2.39
C SER A 463 -15.09 18.99 -3.32
N THR A 464 -15.39 17.70 -3.34
CA THR A 464 -16.49 17.15 -4.13
C THR A 464 -17.34 16.17 -3.33
N ALA A 465 -18.60 16.04 -3.72
CA ALA A 465 -19.50 15.02 -3.18
C ALA A 465 -19.27 13.67 -3.85
N TYR A 466 -19.45 12.59 -3.11
CA TYR A 466 -19.40 11.23 -3.62
C TYR A 466 -20.46 10.34 -2.97
N SER A 467 -20.83 9.27 -3.67
CA SER A 467 -21.53 8.12 -3.10
C SER A 467 -20.64 6.89 -3.22
N ALA A 468 -20.69 6.00 -2.23
CA ALA A 468 -19.88 4.80 -2.21
C ALA A 468 -20.66 3.61 -1.63
N SER A 469 -20.32 2.42 -2.10
CA SER A 469 -20.72 1.17 -1.46
C SER A 469 -19.52 0.26 -1.24
N LEU A 470 -19.38 -0.27 -0.04
CA LEU A 470 -18.34 -1.22 0.35
C LEU A 470 -18.99 -2.52 0.78
N GLY A 471 -18.76 -3.60 0.03
CA GLY A 471 -19.16 -4.95 0.38
C GLY A 471 -17.96 -5.82 0.72
N PHE A 472 -18.19 -6.93 1.42
CA PHE A 472 -17.17 -7.98 1.60
C PHE A 472 -17.71 -9.32 1.13
N ARG A 473 -16.99 -10.01 0.25
CA ARG A 473 -17.37 -11.31 -0.30
C ARG A 473 -16.20 -12.28 -0.23
N ARG A 474 -16.40 -13.45 0.38
CA ARG A 474 -15.34 -14.43 0.69
C ARG A 474 -14.11 -13.79 1.34
N GLY A 475 -14.31 -12.82 2.23
CA GLY A 475 -13.24 -12.05 2.91
C GLY A 475 -12.60 -10.93 2.08
N ASN A 476 -12.91 -10.79 0.79
CA ASN A 476 -12.36 -9.74 -0.07
C ASN A 476 -13.30 -8.54 -0.18
N ALA A 477 -12.74 -7.32 -0.24
CA ALA A 477 -13.51 -6.08 -0.36
C ALA A 477 -13.99 -5.83 -1.80
N GLU A 478 -15.25 -5.44 -1.95
CA GLU A 478 -15.84 -4.93 -3.18
C GLU A 478 -16.22 -3.46 -2.96
N LEU A 479 -15.64 -2.53 -3.72
CA LEU A 479 -15.79 -1.09 -3.51
C LEU A 479 -16.30 -0.44 -4.79
N SER A 480 -17.39 0.32 -4.70
CA SER A 480 -17.84 1.23 -5.76
C SER A 480 -17.87 2.65 -5.22
N VAL A 481 -17.35 3.61 -5.98
CA VAL A 481 -17.35 5.04 -5.67
C VAL A 481 -17.78 5.82 -6.90
N ASN A 482 -18.77 6.71 -6.74
CA ASN A 482 -19.28 7.58 -7.80
C ASN A 482 -19.19 9.04 -7.34
N SER A 483 -18.70 9.92 -8.21
CA SER A 483 -18.68 11.37 -7.98
C SER A 483 -18.85 12.10 -9.31
N ASN A 484 -19.42 13.30 -9.32
CA ASN A 484 -19.40 14.16 -10.51
C ASN A 484 -18.20 15.13 -10.52
N LEU A 485 -17.31 15.04 -9.53
CA LEU A 485 -16.14 15.91 -9.30
C LEU A 485 -16.45 17.40 -9.26
N GLN A 486 -17.71 17.81 -9.16
CA GLN A 486 -18.10 19.20 -9.04
C GLN A 486 -17.59 19.76 -7.72
N GLY A 487 -17.05 20.98 -7.74
CA GLY A 487 -16.42 21.64 -6.60
C GLY A 487 -14.93 21.32 -6.42
N MET A 488 -14.40 20.26 -7.04
CA MET A 488 -12.97 19.93 -7.03
C MET A 488 -12.31 20.35 -8.34
N ALA A 489 -11.34 21.26 -8.25
CA ALA A 489 -10.49 21.64 -9.38
C ALA A 489 -9.35 20.62 -9.54
N LEU A 490 -9.02 20.28 -10.79
CA LEU A 490 -7.92 19.40 -11.14
C LEU A 490 -6.94 20.16 -12.03
N ASN A 491 -5.73 20.38 -11.52
CA ASN A 491 -4.64 21.09 -12.18
C ASN A 491 -3.67 20.13 -12.88
N PHE A 492 -4.21 19.13 -13.58
CA PHE A 492 -3.41 18.25 -14.43
C PHE A 492 -3.12 18.89 -15.80
N PRO A 493 -2.12 18.37 -16.54
CA PRO A 493 -1.96 18.69 -17.96
C PRO A 493 -3.19 18.32 -18.79
N ALA A 494 -3.33 18.91 -19.97
CA ALA A 494 -4.40 18.54 -20.90
C ALA A 494 -4.34 17.02 -21.22
N PRO A 495 -5.49 16.32 -21.30
CA PRO A 495 -6.87 16.82 -21.28
C PRO A 495 -7.53 16.78 -19.89
N LEU A 496 -6.82 16.42 -18.81
CA LEU A 496 -7.43 16.20 -17.48
C LEU A 496 -7.51 17.46 -16.61
N ARG A 497 -7.18 18.63 -17.17
CA ARG A 497 -7.40 19.91 -16.51
C ARG A 497 -8.90 20.17 -16.38
N LYS A 498 -9.34 20.57 -15.18
CA LYS A 498 -10.74 20.82 -14.87
C LYS A 498 -10.84 21.96 -13.85
N VAL A 499 -11.70 22.95 -14.09
CA VAL A 499 -11.98 23.97 -13.06
C VAL A 499 -13.05 23.50 -12.07
N ALA A 500 -13.14 24.13 -10.89
CA ALA A 500 -14.02 23.66 -9.82
C ALA A 500 -15.52 23.60 -10.21
N ALA A 501 -15.98 24.55 -11.04
CA ALA A 501 -17.38 24.63 -11.46
C ALA A 501 -17.81 23.54 -12.46
N GLU A 502 -16.86 22.97 -13.21
CA GLU A 502 -17.14 21.93 -14.21
C GLU A 502 -17.51 20.60 -13.55
N THR A 503 -18.25 19.76 -14.28
CA THR A 503 -18.55 18.39 -13.86
C THR A 503 -17.72 17.42 -14.69
N LEU A 504 -17.16 16.40 -14.04
CA LEU A 504 -16.42 15.32 -14.67
C LEU A 504 -16.77 14.01 -13.94
N PRO A 505 -17.71 13.22 -14.46
CA PRO A 505 -18.15 11.99 -13.80
C PRO A 505 -16.99 11.03 -13.54
N LEU A 506 -16.77 10.67 -12.29
CA LEU A 506 -15.83 9.68 -11.82
C LEU A 506 -16.62 8.46 -11.34
N GLN A 507 -16.31 7.29 -11.91
CA GLN A 507 -16.79 6.01 -11.42
C GLN A 507 -15.59 5.10 -11.16
N PHE A 508 -15.46 4.64 -9.93
CA PHE A 508 -14.49 3.63 -9.53
C PHE A 508 -15.24 2.40 -9.04
N GLU A 509 -14.79 1.22 -9.47
CA GLU A 509 -15.36 -0.05 -9.07
C GLU A 509 -14.26 -1.10 -8.93
N GLN A 510 -14.29 -1.83 -7.83
CA GLN A 510 -13.46 -2.99 -7.53
C GLN A 510 -14.39 -4.11 -7.13
N ALA A 511 -14.39 -5.22 -7.87
CA ALA A 511 -15.25 -6.36 -7.60
C ALA A 511 -14.56 -7.68 -7.91
N LEU A 512 -14.86 -8.74 -7.13
CA LEU A 512 -14.37 -10.08 -7.44
C LEU A 512 -14.91 -10.55 -8.79
N LEU A 513 -14.05 -11.21 -9.57
CA LEU A 513 -14.48 -11.88 -10.79
C LEU A 513 -15.40 -13.06 -10.44
N ARG A 514 -16.38 -13.32 -11.32
CA ARG A 514 -17.36 -14.39 -11.12
C ARG A 514 -16.71 -15.77 -10.99
N GLU A 515 -15.61 -15.98 -11.71
CA GLU A 515 -14.81 -17.21 -11.69
C GLU A 515 -14.14 -17.44 -10.32
N SER A 516 -13.81 -16.36 -9.61
CA SER A 516 -13.23 -16.37 -8.26
C SER A 516 -14.23 -16.82 -7.18
N LEU A 517 -15.51 -16.96 -7.52
CA LEU A 517 -16.56 -17.39 -6.60
C LEU A 517 -16.61 -18.92 -6.44
N ALA A 518 -15.96 -19.69 -7.32
CA ALA A 518 -15.88 -21.14 -7.19
C ALA A 518 -14.87 -21.58 -6.09
N ALA A 519 -15.18 -22.68 -5.40
CA ALA A 519 -14.29 -23.25 -4.40
C ALA A 519 -12.97 -23.74 -5.04
N GLY A 520 -11.83 -23.49 -4.38
CA GLY A 520 -10.50 -23.89 -4.85
C GLY A 520 -9.89 -23.05 -5.98
N LYS A 521 -10.57 -21.98 -6.44
CA LYS A 521 -10.00 -21.02 -7.40
C LYS A 521 -9.24 -19.90 -6.69
N THR A 522 -8.16 -19.43 -7.31
CA THR A 522 -7.41 -18.26 -6.88
C THR A 522 -8.31 -17.02 -6.89
N PRO A 523 -8.37 -16.24 -5.80
CA PRO A 523 -9.19 -15.04 -5.78
C PRO A 523 -8.63 -14.00 -6.75
N GLN A 524 -9.41 -13.64 -7.76
CA GLN A 524 -9.12 -12.55 -8.69
C GLN A 524 -10.19 -11.48 -8.63
N ASP A 525 -9.78 -10.21 -8.75
CA ASP A 525 -10.69 -9.07 -8.87
C ASP A 525 -10.49 -8.29 -10.16
N GLN A 526 -11.49 -7.47 -10.49
CA GLN A 526 -11.41 -6.45 -11.52
C GLN A 526 -11.51 -5.08 -10.87
N LEU A 527 -10.51 -4.25 -11.11
CA LEU A 527 -10.51 -2.82 -10.78
C LEU A 527 -10.82 -2.05 -12.07
N SER A 528 -11.84 -1.18 -12.04
CA SER A 528 -12.18 -0.27 -13.12
C SER A 528 -12.35 1.16 -12.62
N LEU A 529 -11.81 2.10 -13.38
CA LEU A 529 -11.89 3.53 -13.13
C LEU A 529 -12.30 4.22 -14.44
N THR A 530 -13.38 4.98 -14.43
CA THR A 530 -13.86 5.76 -15.57
C THR A 530 -13.96 7.22 -15.18
N LEU A 531 -13.41 8.10 -16.01
CA LEU A 531 -13.42 9.55 -15.84
C LEU A 531 -14.08 10.19 -17.07
N GLY A 532 -15.41 10.31 -17.00
CA GLY A 532 -16.26 10.79 -18.09
C GLY A 532 -16.02 10.00 -19.38
N LYS A 533 -15.80 10.71 -20.48
CA LYS A 533 -15.33 10.16 -21.76
C LYS A 533 -13.82 10.34 -21.94
N LEU A 534 -13.13 10.94 -20.97
CA LEU A 534 -11.74 11.35 -21.10
C LEU A 534 -10.77 10.19 -20.84
N ALA A 535 -11.07 9.34 -19.87
CA ALA A 535 -10.21 8.22 -19.54
C ALA A 535 -11.00 7.03 -18.98
N SER A 536 -10.51 5.82 -19.26
CA SER A 536 -10.92 4.62 -18.55
C SER A 536 -9.73 3.70 -18.32
N VAL A 537 -9.74 3.02 -17.18
CA VAL A 537 -8.71 2.08 -16.76
C VAL A 537 -9.38 0.83 -16.26
N ARG A 538 -8.87 -0.34 -16.64
CA ARG A 538 -9.33 -1.63 -16.16
C ARG A 538 -8.14 -2.54 -15.88
N TYR A 539 -8.09 -3.15 -14.72
CA TYR A 539 -7.10 -4.16 -14.34
C TYR A 539 -7.80 -5.41 -13.82
N VAL A 540 -7.24 -6.58 -14.14
CA VAL A 540 -7.56 -7.83 -13.47
C VAL A 540 -6.35 -8.23 -12.63
N ARG A 541 -6.57 -8.53 -11.35
CA ARG A 541 -5.49 -8.80 -10.39
C ARG A 541 -5.70 -10.14 -9.69
N ASP A 542 -4.58 -10.77 -9.33
CA ASP A 542 -4.52 -11.91 -8.42
C ASP A 542 -4.39 -11.41 -6.97
N LEU A 543 -5.28 -11.88 -6.10
CA LEU A 543 -5.36 -11.53 -4.68
C LEU A 543 -4.84 -12.64 -3.75
N SER A 544 -4.19 -13.68 -4.27
CA SER A 544 -3.73 -14.82 -3.47
C SER A 544 -2.50 -14.54 -2.60
N GLY A 545 -1.72 -13.49 -2.93
CA GLY A 545 -0.56 -13.05 -2.16
C GLY A 545 -0.83 -11.84 -1.25
N ASP A 546 0.19 -11.43 -0.50
CA ASP A 546 0.11 -10.29 0.43
C ASP A 546 -0.19 -8.94 -0.26
N GLN A 547 0.11 -8.83 -1.56
CA GLN A 547 -0.27 -7.69 -2.38
C GLN A 547 -0.91 -8.13 -3.70
N PRO A 548 -1.92 -7.37 -4.20
CA PRO A 548 -2.53 -7.64 -5.49
C PRO A 548 -1.52 -7.57 -6.63
N LYS A 549 -1.42 -8.63 -7.43
CA LYS A 549 -0.57 -8.68 -8.63
C LYS A 549 -1.39 -8.46 -9.88
N VAL A 550 -1.01 -7.50 -10.73
CA VAL A 550 -1.72 -7.26 -12.01
C VAL A 550 -1.45 -8.41 -12.97
N LEU A 551 -2.52 -9.04 -13.47
CA LEU A 551 -2.45 -10.10 -14.48
C LEU A 551 -2.59 -9.53 -15.90
N ARG A 552 -3.50 -8.57 -16.07
CA ARG A 552 -3.75 -7.88 -17.34
C ARG A 552 -4.50 -6.57 -17.12
N GLY A 553 -4.35 -5.62 -18.05
CA GLY A 553 -5.02 -4.33 -17.96
C GLY A 553 -5.15 -3.57 -19.27
N SER A 554 -6.02 -2.58 -19.26
CA SER A 554 -6.25 -1.65 -20.37
C SER A 554 -6.39 -0.23 -19.83
N ILE A 555 -5.62 0.69 -20.40
CA ILE A 555 -5.68 2.14 -20.15
C ILE A 555 -6.14 2.79 -21.45
N ALA A 556 -7.20 3.59 -21.40
CA ALA A 556 -7.74 4.32 -22.53
C ALA A 556 -7.84 5.79 -22.18
N VAL A 557 -7.31 6.68 -23.03
CA VAL A 557 -7.39 8.13 -22.83
C VAL A 557 -7.79 8.81 -24.13
N GLY A 558 -8.87 9.61 -24.10
CA GLY A 558 -9.37 10.41 -25.23
C GLY A 558 -9.93 9.62 -26.41
N LEU A 559 -10.29 8.35 -26.21
CA LEU A 559 -10.89 7.50 -27.24
C LEU A 559 -12.27 8.01 -27.68
N GLU A 560 -12.58 7.87 -28.96
CA GLU A 560 -13.89 8.23 -29.51
C GLU A 560 -14.97 7.20 -29.16
N ALA A 561 -16.24 7.58 -29.31
CA ALA A 561 -17.36 6.66 -29.06
C ALA A 561 -17.31 5.45 -30.01
N GLY A 562 -17.10 4.25 -29.45
CA GLY A 562 -16.94 3.00 -30.21
C GLY A 562 -15.49 2.50 -30.28
N GLU A 563 -14.51 3.34 -29.94
CA GLU A 563 -13.14 2.90 -29.73
C GLU A 563 -12.98 2.31 -28.32
N THR A 564 -12.36 1.13 -28.23
CA THR A 564 -12.02 0.50 -26.94
C THR A 564 -10.55 0.11 -26.93
N ALA A 565 -9.90 0.20 -25.76
CA ALA A 565 -8.59 -0.40 -25.58
C ALA A 565 -8.78 -1.92 -25.47
N ALA A 566 -8.27 -2.66 -26.47
CA ALA A 566 -8.25 -4.12 -26.40
C ALA A 566 -7.46 -4.56 -25.16
N GLN A 567 -8.05 -5.46 -24.36
CA GLN A 567 -7.40 -5.97 -23.16
C GLN A 567 -6.56 -7.20 -23.56
N PRO A 568 -5.22 -7.13 -23.46
CA PRO A 568 -4.36 -8.26 -23.80
C PRO A 568 -4.49 -9.37 -22.76
N ALA A 569 -4.04 -10.58 -23.11
CA ALA A 569 -4.21 -11.77 -22.27
C ALA A 569 -3.40 -11.69 -20.96
N ASN A 570 -2.16 -11.18 -21.01
CA ASN A 570 -1.21 -11.20 -19.88
C ASN A 570 -0.37 -9.90 -19.78
N ASP A 571 -0.92 -8.77 -20.21
CA ASP A 571 -0.17 -7.51 -20.35
C ASP A 571 -1.02 -6.30 -19.96
N VAL A 572 -0.40 -5.12 -19.90
CA VAL A 572 -1.12 -3.85 -19.75
C VAL A 572 -0.99 -3.05 -21.04
N ALA A 573 -2.10 -2.83 -21.73
CA ALA A 573 -2.14 -2.02 -22.96
C ALA A 573 -2.64 -0.60 -22.67
N ALA A 574 -1.98 0.41 -23.24
CA ALA A 574 -2.46 1.79 -23.26
C ALA A 574 -2.87 2.21 -24.67
N ASN A 575 -4.04 2.80 -24.83
CA ASN A 575 -4.48 3.42 -26.08
C ASN A 575 -4.83 4.89 -25.81
N VAL A 576 -4.08 5.80 -26.41
CA VAL A 576 -4.14 7.23 -26.15
C VAL A 576 -4.45 7.95 -27.46
N ASN A 577 -5.54 8.70 -27.49
CA ASN A 577 -5.92 9.55 -28.62
C ASN A 577 -6.13 10.98 -28.11
N LEU A 578 -5.23 11.91 -28.45
CA LEU A 578 -5.22 13.27 -27.91
C LEU A 578 -5.00 14.29 -29.01
N GLN A 579 -5.66 15.44 -28.95
CA GLN A 579 -5.31 16.53 -29.87
C GLN A 579 -3.91 17.08 -29.60
N ARG A 580 -3.58 17.28 -28.30
CA ARG A 580 -2.27 17.70 -27.84
C ARG A 580 -1.84 16.81 -26.68
N ALA A 581 -0.66 16.22 -26.79
CA ALA A 581 -0.04 15.42 -25.75
C ALA A 581 1.29 16.06 -25.32
N ASP A 582 1.39 16.48 -24.06
CA ASP A 582 2.61 17.08 -23.50
C ASP A 582 3.25 16.09 -22.52
N VAL A 583 4.20 15.28 -23.03
CA VAL A 583 4.85 14.22 -22.25
C VAL A 583 5.67 14.81 -21.11
N ASP A 584 6.26 15.99 -21.31
CA ASP A 584 7.07 16.67 -20.31
C ASP A 584 6.22 17.12 -19.11
N ALA A 585 5.07 17.73 -19.39
CA ALA A 585 4.11 18.12 -18.37
C ALA A 585 3.61 16.90 -17.57
N TRP A 586 3.27 15.78 -18.23
CA TRP A 586 2.87 14.55 -17.54
C TRP A 586 4.02 13.92 -16.73
N ARG A 587 5.25 13.93 -17.25
CA ARG A 587 6.44 13.45 -16.55
C ARG A 587 6.73 14.28 -15.30
N SER A 588 6.38 15.57 -15.25
CA SER A 588 6.51 16.38 -14.04
C SER A 588 5.55 15.95 -12.92
N VAL A 589 4.31 15.58 -13.27
CA VAL A 589 3.29 15.10 -12.32
C VAL A 589 3.70 13.75 -11.71
N PHE A 590 4.16 12.82 -12.54
CA PHE A 590 4.53 11.47 -12.09
C PHE A 590 6.00 11.35 -11.62
N GLY A 591 6.90 12.19 -12.10
CA GLY A 591 8.32 12.20 -11.72
C GLY A 591 8.57 12.79 -10.33
N ALA A 592 7.74 13.74 -9.90
CA ALA A 592 7.69 14.21 -8.52
C ALA A 592 7.22 13.10 -7.55
N ALA A 593 6.46 12.11 -8.02
CA ALA A 593 6.02 10.95 -7.25
C ALA A 593 7.11 9.87 -7.10
N ALA A 594 8.09 9.83 -8.01
CA ALA A 594 9.13 8.80 -8.08
C ALA A 594 10.48 9.21 -7.46
N SER A 595 10.61 10.46 -7.00
CA SER A 595 11.83 10.95 -6.35
C SER A 595 11.66 10.86 -4.83
N PRO A 596 12.23 9.86 -4.14
CA PRO A 596 12.36 9.94 -2.69
C PRO A 596 13.23 11.16 -2.38
N GLN A 597 12.67 12.15 -1.68
CA GLN A 597 13.47 13.19 -1.06
C GLN A 597 14.57 12.51 -0.26
N ASN A 598 15.79 12.95 -0.55
CA ASN A 598 17.04 12.46 0.02
C ASN A 598 17.09 12.83 1.52
N THR A 599 16.34 12.13 2.37
CA THR A 599 16.58 12.07 3.80
C THR A 599 17.43 10.84 4.06
N ALA A 600 18.65 11.09 4.55
CA ALA A 600 19.59 10.08 4.93
C ALA A 600 19.01 9.17 6.03
N ALA A 601 18.39 8.06 5.63
CA ALA A 601 18.12 6.91 6.48
C ALA A 601 18.48 5.65 5.69
N LYS A 602 19.49 4.93 6.17
CA LYS A 602 19.89 3.62 5.66
C LYS A 602 18.76 2.62 5.93
N THR A 603 17.93 2.36 4.94
CA THR A 603 17.07 1.17 4.90
C THR A 603 17.48 0.33 3.68
N PRO A 604 17.58 -1.01 3.79
CA PRO A 604 17.98 -1.85 2.67
C PRO A 604 16.96 -1.74 1.54
N ALA A 605 17.45 -1.88 0.30
CA ALA A 605 16.68 -1.84 -0.94
C ALA A 605 15.33 -2.56 -0.81
N SER A 606 14.27 -1.77 -0.70
CA SER A 606 12.89 -2.24 -0.76
C SER A 606 12.59 -2.74 -2.18
N ALA A 607 11.81 -3.82 -2.23
CA ALA A 607 11.34 -4.51 -3.42
C ALA A 607 10.93 -3.56 -4.58
N PRO A 608 11.04 -3.99 -5.86
CA PRO A 608 10.49 -3.24 -6.98
C PRO A 608 9.05 -2.84 -6.64
N SER A 609 8.76 -1.54 -6.74
CA SER A 609 7.46 -1.04 -6.30
C SER A 609 6.34 -1.74 -7.07
N ALA A 610 5.34 -2.25 -6.35
CA ALA A 610 4.12 -2.83 -6.93
C ALA A 610 3.42 -1.88 -7.93
N ALA A 611 3.78 -0.60 -7.95
CA ALA A 611 3.34 0.39 -8.92
C ALA A 611 3.85 0.14 -10.35
N SER A 612 4.96 -0.58 -10.53
CA SER A 612 5.52 -0.87 -11.87
C SER A 612 4.66 -1.85 -12.68
N ASP A 613 3.94 -2.76 -12.02
CA ASP A 613 3.02 -3.71 -12.64
C ASP A 613 1.76 -3.05 -13.24
N TYR A 614 1.47 -1.81 -12.85
CA TYR A 614 0.35 -1.02 -13.39
C TYR A 614 0.76 -0.15 -14.59
N LEU A 615 2.05 -0.12 -14.97
CA LEU A 615 2.51 0.62 -16.15
C LEU A 615 2.25 -0.18 -17.43
N PRO A 616 1.92 0.49 -18.55
CA PRO A 616 1.70 -0.21 -19.81
C PRO A 616 2.97 -0.88 -20.33
N THR A 617 2.84 -2.14 -20.75
CA THR A 617 3.85 -2.91 -21.49
C THR A 617 3.70 -2.71 -22.99
N VAL A 618 2.52 -2.31 -23.47
CA VAL A 618 2.25 -1.94 -24.87
C VAL A 618 1.46 -0.63 -24.91
N MET A 619 1.80 0.27 -25.83
CA MET A 619 1.16 1.58 -25.97
C MET A 619 0.90 1.89 -27.45
N ALA A 620 -0.32 2.33 -27.75
CA ALA A 620 -0.67 3.00 -28.99
C ALA A 620 -1.02 4.45 -28.66
N LEU A 621 -0.39 5.40 -29.35
CA LEU A 621 -0.58 6.83 -29.18
C LEU A 621 -0.89 7.45 -30.55
N ARG A 622 -2.01 8.16 -30.64
CA ARG A 622 -2.34 9.06 -31.74
C ARG A 622 -2.43 10.47 -31.19
N ALA A 623 -1.66 11.38 -31.76
CA ALA A 623 -1.74 12.78 -31.38
C ALA A 623 -1.58 13.73 -32.57
N THR A 624 -2.39 14.79 -32.64
CA THR A 624 -2.19 15.84 -33.66
C THR A 624 -0.88 16.59 -33.39
N GLU A 625 -0.56 16.84 -32.12
CA GLU A 625 0.68 17.46 -31.65
C GLU A 625 1.19 16.73 -30.40
N LEU A 626 2.44 16.27 -30.42
CA LEU A 626 3.14 15.68 -29.27
C LEU A 626 4.35 16.55 -28.92
N THR A 627 4.47 16.92 -27.65
CA THR A 627 5.67 17.59 -27.11
C THR A 627 6.45 16.61 -26.23
N LEU A 628 7.74 16.42 -26.52
CA LEU A 628 8.65 15.56 -25.79
C LEU A 628 10.04 16.19 -25.71
N ASP A 629 10.57 16.40 -24.49
CA ASP A 629 11.83 17.10 -24.21
C ASP A 629 11.93 18.46 -24.95
N GLY A 630 10.81 19.18 -25.06
CA GLY A 630 10.70 20.43 -25.81
C GLY A 630 10.50 20.28 -27.33
N TYR A 631 10.72 19.10 -27.89
CA TYR A 631 10.50 18.81 -29.31
C TYR A 631 9.03 18.63 -29.63
N LYS A 632 8.57 19.27 -30.71
CA LYS A 632 7.22 19.12 -31.23
C LYS A 632 7.20 18.18 -32.41
N LEU A 633 6.37 17.15 -32.31
CA LEU A 633 6.07 16.21 -33.38
C LEU A 633 4.61 16.38 -33.81
N ASN A 634 4.37 16.47 -35.11
CA ASN A 634 3.05 16.70 -35.69
C ASN A 634 2.51 15.41 -36.33
N LYS A 635 1.20 15.18 -36.15
CA LYS A 635 0.45 14.00 -36.65
C LYS A 635 1.12 12.69 -36.27
N VAL A 636 1.37 12.53 -34.97
CA VAL A 636 2.08 11.38 -34.43
C VAL A 636 1.17 10.17 -34.36
N VAL A 637 1.63 9.08 -34.97
CA VAL A 637 1.15 7.73 -34.73
C VAL A 637 2.33 6.93 -34.17
N LEU A 638 2.20 6.51 -32.91
CA LEU A 638 3.25 5.79 -32.19
C LEU A 638 2.70 4.46 -31.68
N GLY A 639 3.42 3.38 -31.96
CA GLY A 639 3.22 2.07 -31.37
C GLY A 639 4.47 1.66 -30.62
N ALA A 640 4.39 1.59 -29.29
CA ALA A 640 5.52 1.25 -28.43
C ALA A 640 5.27 -0.02 -27.60
N SER A 641 6.32 -0.75 -27.30
CA SER A 641 6.32 -1.86 -26.35
C SER A 641 7.52 -1.77 -25.42
N ARG A 642 7.36 -2.34 -24.23
CA ARG A 642 8.35 -2.35 -23.17
C ARG A 642 8.57 -3.78 -22.69
N ASP A 643 9.83 -4.20 -22.70
CA ASP A 643 10.28 -5.45 -22.11
C ASP A 643 11.38 -5.14 -21.08
N GLY A 644 11.01 -5.18 -19.78
CA GLY A 644 11.88 -4.75 -18.69
C GLY A 644 12.31 -3.28 -18.80
N ALA A 645 13.58 -3.06 -19.16
CA ALA A 645 14.19 -1.73 -19.34
C ALA A 645 14.36 -1.33 -20.82
N LEU A 646 13.98 -2.21 -21.76
CA LEU A 646 14.07 -1.99 -23.20
C LEU A 646 12.74 -1.46 -23.72
N TRP A 647 12.78 -0.27 -24.32
CA TRP A 647 11.66 0.31 -25.06
C TRP A 647 11.86 0.11 -26.55
N ARG A 648 10.81 -0.29 -27.25
CA ARG A 648 10.76 -0.38 -28.71
C ARG A 648 9.59 0.48 -29.19
N ALA A 649 9.79 1.26 -30.25
CA ALA A 649 8.75 2.12 -30.79
C ALA A 649 8.82 2.18 -32.32
N ASN A 650 7.67 2.06 -32.97
CA ASN A 650 7.46 2.52 -34.33
C ASN A 650 6.76 3.87 -34.25
N VAL A 651 7.31 4.87 -34.94
CA VAL A 651 6.80 6.24 -34.92
C VAL A 651 6.65 6.73 -36.34
N ASP A 652 5.49 7.32 -36.64
CA ASP A 652 5.24 8.07 -37.86
C ASP A 652 4.76 9.48 -37.49
N ALA A 653 5.46 10.49 -37.96
CA ALA A 653 5.20 11.91 -37.74
C ALA A 653 5.72 12.73 -38.94
N ASP A 654 5.31 14.00 -39.05
CA ASP A 654 5.79 14.88 -40.13
C ASP A 654 7.32 15.11 -40.06
N GLU A 655 7.88 15.10 -38.85
CA GLU A 655 9.31 15.30 -38.54
C GLU A 655 10.15 14.02 -38.64
N LEU A 656 9.61 12.85 -38.28
CA LEU A 656 10.35 11.58 -38.29
C LEU A 656 9.45 10.39 -38.59
N SER A 657 9.99 9.38 -39.26
CA SER A 657 9.28 8.12 -39.52
C SER A 657 10.25 6.94 -39.45
N GLY A 658 9.90 5.90 -38.69
CA GLY A 658 10.68 4.67 -38.59
C GLY A 658 10.65 3.99 -37.23
N TYR A 659 11.69 3.22 -36.95
CA TYR A 659 11.81 2.36 -35.77
C TYR A 659 12.91 2.84 -34.82
N VAL A 660 12.63 2.79 -33.52
CA VAL A 660 13.55 3.19 -32.44
C VAL A 660 13.53 2.14 -31.33
N GLU A 661 14.70 1.74 -30.85
CA GLU A 661 14.86 1.03 -29.57
C GLU A 661 15.72 1.86 -28.61
N PHE A 662 15.28 1.94 -27.36
CA PHE A 662 15.98 2.64 -26.30
C PHE A 662 16.15 1.74 -25.07
N GLY A 663 17.40 1.40 -24.76
CA GLY A 663 17.76 0.72 -23.51
C GLY A 663 18.10 1.75 -22.44
N GLN A 664 17.36 1.76 -21.34
CA GLN A 664 17.55 2.72 -20.26
C GLN A 664 18.94 2.57 -19.58
N PRO A 665 19.53 3.67 -19.10
CA PRO A 665 20.76 3.62 -18.31
C PRO A 665 20.54 2.85 -17.00
N THR A 666 21.44 1.92 -16.66
CA THR A 666 21.39 1.22 -15.36
C THR A 666 22.17 2.00 -14.31
N ALA A 667 21.60 2.15 -13.11
CA ALA A 667 22.19 2.88 -11.99
C ALA A 667 23.36 2.15 -11.29
N ALA A 668 23.83 1.01 -11.83
CA ALA A 668 24.92 0.23 -11.25
C ALA A 668 26.28 0.97 -11.40
N PRO A 669 27.23 0.79 -10.46
CA PRO A 669 28.60 1.31 -10.61
C PRO A 669 29.24 0.72 -11.88
N GLY A 670 29.52 1.58 -12.88
CA GLY A 670 29.96 1.16 -14.23
C GLY A 670 28.86 1.14 -15.30
N GLY A 671 27.63 1.56 -14.97
CA GLY A 671 26.47 1.58 -15.88
C GLY A 671 26.70 2.41 -17.13
N SER A 672 26.44 1.80 -18.29
CA SER A 672 26.46 2.45 -19.61
C SER A 672 25.39 3.54 -19.70
N GLY A 673 25.68 4.66 -20.39
CA GLY A 673 24.79 5.81 -20.57
C GLY A 673 23.50 5.58 -21.38
N GLY A 674 22.98 4.35 -21.41
CA GLY A 674 21.90 3.90 -22.30
C GLY A 674 22.39 3.56 -23.71
N ARG A 675 21.54 2.88 -24.48
CA ARG A 675 21.77 2.58 -25.91
C ARG A 675 20.56 3.01 -26.72
N LEU A 676 20.79 3.80 -27.77
CA LEU A 676 19.79 4.21 -28.75
C LEU A 676 20.08 3.52 -30.08
N TYR A 677 19.14 2.70 -30.54
CA TYR A 677 19.12 2.13 -31.87
C TYR A 677 18.00 2.78 -32.66
N ALA A 678 18.28 3.30 -33.85
CA ALA A 678 17.26 3.91 -34.69
C ALA A 678 17.46 3.55 -36.17
N ARG A 679 16.36 3.23 -36.85
CA ARG A 679 16.28 2.99 -38.29
C ARG A 679 15.13 3.83 -38.82
N LEU A 680 15.47 4.99 -39.36
CA LEU A 680 14.50 6.00 -39.78
C LEU A 680 14.47 6.08 -41.31
N SER A 681 13.28 6.04 -41.89
CA SER A 681 13.10 6.34 -43.31
C SER A 681 13.23 7.85 -43.57
N ARG A 682 12.89 8.66 -42.57
CA ARG A 682 12.94 10.12 -42.62
C ARG A 682 13.29 10.71 -41.26
N LEU A 683 14.14 11.74 -41.27
CA LEU A 683 14.34 12.64 -40.13
C LEU A 683 14.52 14.09 -40.62
N ARG A 684 13.71 15.00 -40.09
CA ARG A 684 13.75 16.43 -40.40
C ARG A 684 14.02 17.22 -39.14
N LEU A 685 15.23 17.75 -39.01
CA LEU A 685 15.63 18.61 -37.90
C LEU A 685 15.60 20.08 -38.34
N GLY A 686 14.70 20.85 -37.74
CA GLY A 686 14.62 22.30 -37.90
C GLY A 686 15.79 23.05 -37.26
N ALA A 687 15.90 24.35 -37.51
CA ALA A 687 17.00 25.17 -36.98
C ALA A 687 16.98 25.32 -35.45
N SER A 688 15.79 25.39 -34.84
CA SER A 688 15.62 25.44 -33.38
C SER A 688 16.03 24.13 -32.71
N THR A 689 15.46 23.02 -33.15
CA THR A 689 15.76 21.65 -32.71
C THR A 689 17.26 21.35 -32.79
N ALA A 690 17.90 21.72 -33.90
CA ALA A 690 19.33 21.50 -34.06
C ALA A 690 20.16 22.32 -33.05
N ARG A 691 19.77 23.57 -32.74
CA ARG A 691 20.43 24.40 -31.72
C ARG A 691 20.25 23.82 -30.31
N GLU A 692 19.07 23.30 -29.98
CA GLU A 692 18.84 22.68 -28.66
C GLU A 692 19.72 21.47 -28.41
N VAL A 693 19.87 20.58 -29.42
CA VAL A 693 20.81 19.44 -29.34
C VAL A 693 22.25 19.92 -29.19
N GLU A 694 22.64 20.98 -29.91
CA GLU A 694 23.96 21.60 -29.87
C GLU A 694 24.25 22.14 -28.45
N THR A 695 23.32 22.89 -27.86
CA THR A 695 23.40 23.41 -26.48
C THR A 695 23.46 22.30 -25.44
N LEU A 696 22.69 21.22 -25.59
CA LEU A 696 22.75 20.07 -24.69
C LEU A 696 24.14 19.41 -24.70
N LEU A 697 24.75 19.25 -25.87
CA LEU A 697 26.09 18.65 -26.00
C LEU A 697 27.21 19.60 -25.54
N GLU A 698 27.05 20.91 -25.75
CA GLU A 698 27.91 21.96 -25.20
C GLU A 698 27.88 21.98 -23.66
N GLY A 699 26.73 21.70 -23.06
CA GLY A 699 26.55 21.53 -21.61
C GLY A 699 27.22 20.29 -21.00
N GLN A 700 27.94 19.49 -21.80
CA GLN A 700 28.73 18.32 -21.40
C GLN A 700 28.01 17.33 -20.46
N PRO A 701 26.95 16.64 -20.94
CA PRO A 701 26.18 15.72 -20.12
C PRO A 701 27.06 14.59 -19.55
N ALA A 702 26.69 14.15 -18.33
CA ALA A 702 27.43 13.13 -17.58
C ALA A 702 27.54 11.78 -18.31
N ALA A 703 26.63 11.51 -19.24
CA ALA A 703 26.73 10.39 -20.18
C ALA A 703 25.95 10.73 -21.47
N VAL A 704 26.54 10.40 -22.63
CA VAL A 704 25.83 10.34 -23.91
C VAL A 704 25.57 8.88 -24.21
N PRO A 705 24.38 8.47 -24.70
CA PRO A 705 24.12 7.06 -25.00
C PRO A 705 25.03 6.53 -26.11
N ALA A 706 25.21 5.21 -26.13
CA ALA A 706 25.72 4.55 -27.32
C ALA A 706 24.68 4.71 -28.44
N LEU A 707 25.13 5.06 -29.64
CA LEU A 707 24.27 5.36 -30.79
C LEU A 707 24.49 4.32 -31.89
N ASP A 708 23.39 3.86 -32.47
CA ASP A 708 23.36 3.09 -33.71
C ASP A 708 22.17 3.59 -34.54
N ILE A 709 22.40 4.62 -35.35
CA ILE A 709 21.36 5.38 -36.05
C ILE A 709 21.61 5.29 -37.55
N VAL A 710 20.59 4.88 -38.31
CA VAL A 710 20.55 5.01 -39.77
C VAL A 710 19.32 5.81 -40.15
N VAL A 711 19.51 6.84 -40.97
CA VAL A 711 18.45 7.69 -41.53
C VAL A 711 18.58 7.64 -43.04
N GLU A 712 17.55 7.21 -43.77
CA GLU A 712 17.60 7.15 -45.24
C GLU A 712 17.44 8.55 -45.90
N ASP A 713 16.54 9.39 -45.38
CA ASP A 713 16.36 10.78 -45.83
C ASP A 713 16.47 11.78 -44.66
N MET A 714 17.66 12.38 -44.50
CA MET A 714 17.93 13.41 -43.50
C MET A 714 17.80 14.82 -44.10
N VAL A 715 17.04 15.68 -43.41
CA VAL A 715 17.04 17.13 -43.62
C VAL A 715 17.48 17.82 -42.34
N LEU A 716 18.55 18.61 -42.40
CA LEU A 716 19.10 19.35 -41.26
C LEU A 716 19.16 20.85 -41.57
N LYS A 717 18.56 21.70 -40.73
CA LYS A 717 18.55 23.17 -40.91
C LYS A 717 18.08 23.57 -42.35
N GLY A 718 17.12 22.83 -42.89
CA GLY A 718 16.59 23.00 -44.26
C GLY A 718 17.43 22.38 -45.39
N LYS A 719 18.61 21.83 -45.10
CA LYS A 719 19.52 21.21 -46.09
C LYS A 719 19.28 19.71 -46.16
N LYS A 720 19.06 19.19 -47.37
CA LYS A 720 18.89 17.74 -47.60
C LYS A 720 20.25 17.07 -47.57
N LEU A 721 20.59 16.35 -46.51
CA LEU A 721 21.88 15.67 -46.36
C LEU A 721 21.92 14.28 -46.99
N GLY A 722 20.76 13.68 -47.27
CA GLY A 722 20.66 12.33 -47.81
C GLY A 722 20.71 11.27 -46.70
N ARG A 723 21.36 10.14 -46.95
CA ARG A 723 21.45 9.03 -46.00
C ARG A 723 22.53 9.29 -44.96
N ILE A 724 22.21 9.12 -43.69
CA ILE A 724 23.16 9.25 -42.58
C ILE A 724 23.27 7.93 -41.83
N GLU A 725 24.50 7.54 -41.48
CA GLU A 725 24.78 6.39 -40.61
C GLU A 725 25.69 6.86 -39.47
N VAL A 726 25.29 6.62 -38.22
CA VAL A 726 26.04 6.98 -37.02
C VAL A 726 26.16 5.76 -36.12
N GLU A 727 27.40 5.39 -35.79
CA GLU A 727 27.70 4.36 -34.80
C GLU A 727 28.70 4.90 -33.77
N ALA A 728 28.29 4.91 -32.50
CA ALA A 728 29.13 5.40 -31.42
C ALA A 728 28.91 4.62 -30.12
N VAL A 729 29.99 4.46 -29.34
CA VAL A 729 29.99 3.65 -28.11
C VAL A 729 30.66 4.40 -26.97
N ASN A 730 30.16 4.17 -25.74
CA ASN A 730 30.82 4.62 -24.52
C ASN A 730 31.94 3.65 -24.14
N ARG A 731 33.12 4.18 -23.83
CA ARG A 731 34.22 3.44 -23.20
C ARG A 731 34.51 4.02 -21.82
N GLY A 732 34.38 3.19 -20.78
CA GLY A 732 34.86 3.50 -19.44
C GLY A 732 36.31 3.05 -19.29
N ALA A 733 37.14 3.86 -18.62
CA ALA A 733 38.46 3.42 -18.18
C ALA A 733 38.30 2.25 -17.19
N GLN A 734 38.40 1.03 -17.68
CA GLN A 734 38.37 -0.19 -16.86
C GLN A 734 39.75 -0.53 -16.30
N LEU A 735 40.66 0.43 -16.24
CA LEU A 735 42.00 0.26 -15.67
C LEU A 735 42.29 1.41 -14.72
N LEU A 736 42.46 1.02 -13.45
CA LEU A 736 42.95 1.79 -12.30
C LEU A 736 41.93 2.73 -11.64
N ALA A 737 41.22 2.15 -10.67
CA ALA A 737 40.52 2.88 -9.62
C ALA A 737 41.52 3.64 -8.74
N ARG A 738 41.84 4.86 -9.12
CA ARG A 738 42.27 6.01 -8.29
C ARG A 738 42.55 7.16 -9.28
N ASP A 739 41.78 8.23 -9.15
CA ASP A 739 41.76 9.44 -9.99
C ASP A 739 40.94 9.35 -11.30
N SER A 740 39.71 9.87 -11.22
CA SER A 740 38.91 10.44 -12.32
C SER A 740 39.07 9.77 -13.70
N GLY A 741 38.59 8.53 -13.83
CA GLY A 741 38.53 7.84 -15.12
C GLY A 741 37.66 8.61 -16.13
N VAL A 742 38.30 9.21 -17.13
CA VAL A 742 37.63 9.97 -18.20
C VAL A 742 36.76 9.03 -19.03
N ARG A 743 35.45 9.27 -19.05
CA ARG A 743 34.52 8.57 -19.94
C ARG A 743 34.76 9.06 -21.38
N GLU A 744 35.22 8.17 -22.24
CA GLU A 744 35.43 8.44 -23.67
C GLU A 744 34.17 8.06 -24.44
N TRP A 745 33.63 8.98 -25.25
CA TRP A 745 32.61 8.67 -26.24
C TRP A 745 33.28 8.50 -27.59
N ARG A 746 33.26 7.29 -28.15
CA ARG A 746 33.99 6.95 -29.37
C ARG A 746 33.03 6.84 -30.55
N LEU A 747 33.25 7.66 -31.57
CA LEU A 747 32.56 7.59 -32.85
C LEU A 747 33.25 6.55 -33.73
N ASN A 748 32.65 5.36 -33.83
CA ASN A 748 33.17 4.31 -34.70
C ASN A 748 32.92 4.66 -36.18
N LYS A 749 31.76 5.28 -36.48
CA LYS A 749 31.32 5.54 -37.85
C LYS A 749 30.39 6.74 -37.91
N LEU A 750 30.65 7.67 -38.84
CA LEU A 750 29.74 8.70 -39.30
C LEU A 750 29.81 8.75 -40.82
N ASN A 751 28.75 8.31 -41.51
CA ASN A 751 28.63 8.44 -42.95
C ASN A 751 27.52 9.43 -43.29
N VAL A 752 27.78 10.33 -44.23
CA VAL A 752 26.76 11.17 -44.89
C VAL A 752 26.86 10.93 -46.38
N ILE A 753 25.83 10.30 -46.94
CA ILE A 753 25.82 9.78 -48.30
C ILE A 753 24.77 10.55 -49.10
N SER A 754 25.23 11.25 -50.13
CA SER A 754 24.38 11.97 -51.08
C SER A 754 24.81 11.65 -52.52
N PRO A 755 23.98 11.96 -53.53
CA PRO A 755 24.39 11.83 -54.93
C PRO A 755 25.66 12.66 -55.26
N ASP A 756 25.87 13.76 -54.54
CA ASP A 756 26.90 14.75 -54.85
C ASP A 756 28.24 14.46 -54.17
N ALA A 757 28.23 13.80 -53.01
CA ALA A 757 29.42 13.40 -52.26
C ALA A 757 29.10 12.34 -51.17
N THR A 758 30.14 11.61 -50.78
CA THR A 758 30.15 10.72 -49.61
C THR A 758 31.15 11.23 -48.58
N PHE A 759 30.67 11.59 -47.40
CA PHE A 759 31.49 11.93 -46.25
C PHE A 759 31.54 10.73 -45.30
N SER A 760 32.73 10.37 -44.84
CA SER A 760 32.96 9.33 -43.84
C SER A 760 33.89 9.84 -42.76
N ALA A 761 33.57 9.58 -41.49
CA ALA A 761 34.37 10.03 -40.36
C ALA A 761 34.35 9.03 -39.19
N ASN A 762 35.42 9.04 -38.40
CA ASN A 762 35.52 8.36 -37.11
C ASN A 762 36.33 9.22 -36.14
N GLY A 763 36.21 8.96 -34.84
CA GLY A 763 36.84 9.84 -33.87
C GLY A 763 36.52 9.51 -32.41
N ASN A 764 36.95 10.41 -31.53
CA ASN A 764 36.58 10.35 -30.12
C ASN A 764 36.29 11.74 -29.54
N TRP A 765 35.51 11.72 -28.47
CA TRP A 765 35.14 12.87 -27.68
C TRP A 765 35.41 12.54 -26.21
N ALA A 766 36.45 13.17 -25.64
CA ALA A 766 36.96 12.86 -24.31
C ALA A 766 37.30 14.12 -23.52
N ALA A 767 37.23 14.05 -22.19
CA ALA A 767 37.64 15.16 -21.33
C ALA A 767 39.15 15.42 -21.43
N VAL A 768 39.53 16.69 -21.36
CA VAL A 768 40.93 17.12 -21.37
C VAL A 768 41.45 17.16 -19.92
N PRO A 769 42.54 16.45 -19.57
CA PRO A 769 43.03 16.34 -18.19
C PRO A 769 43.40 17.68 -17.51
N THR A 770 43.74 18.70 -18.30
CA THR A 770 44.35 19.95 -17.82
C THR A 770 43.38 21.14 -17.75
N ALA A 771 42.14 20.98 -18.25
CA ALA A 771 41.13 22.02 -18.25
C ALA A 771 39.84 21.46 -17.63
N ALA A 772 39.55 21.87 -16.39
CA ALA A 772 38.32 21.49 -15.72
C ALA A 772 37.12 21.89 -16.62
N GLN A 773 36.33 20.90 -17.02
CA GLN A 773 35.12 21.03 -17.86
C GLN A 773 35.33 21.31 -19.36
N SER A 774 36.45 20.91 -19.98
CA SER A 774 36.58 20.95 -21.46
C SER A 774 36.73 19.55 -22.05
N ARG A 775 35.97 19.25 -23.11
CA ARG A 775 36.11 18.02 -23.91
C ARG A 775 36.71 18.35 -25.27
N ARG A 776 37.62 17.49 -25.75
CA ARG A 776 38.23 17.59 -27.07
C ARG A 776 37.60 16.56 -28.00
N VAL A 777 37.23 17.01 -29.19
CA VAL A 777 36.87 16.17 -30.34
C VAL A 777 38.12 15.92 -31.15
N LEU A 778 38.39 14.67 -31.52
CA LEU A 778 39.36 14.27 -32.54
C LEU A 778 38.60 13.52 -33.63
N MET A 779 38.67 13.98 -34.87
CA MET A 779 37.93 13.40 -35.99
C MET A 779 38.84 13.17 -37.18
N ASN A 780 38.95 11.91 -37.61
CA ASN A 780 39.46 11.57 -38.94
C ASN A 780 38.30 11.61 -39.92
N PHE A 781 38.49 12.22 -41.08
CA PHE A 781 37.46 12.33 -42.09
C PHE A 781 38.00 12.07 -43.50
N LYS A 782 37.09 11.62 -44.37
CA LYS A 782 37.29 11.51 -45.81
C LYS A 782 36.00 11.94 -46.51
N LEU A 783 36.12 12.90 -47.43
CA LEU A 783 35.05 13.43 -48.25
C LEU A 783 35.36 13.10 -49.72
N ASP A 784 34.68 12.10 -50.27
CA ASP A 784 34.71 11.76 -51.69
C ASP A 784 33.64 12.59 -52.43
N ILE A 785 34.08 13.49 -53.30
CA ILE A 785 33.22 14.44 -54.01
C ILE A 785 32.97 13.93 -55.44
N ASN A 786 31.70 13.73 -55.79
CA ASN A 786 31.28 13.42 -57.16
C ASN A 786 31.03 14.71 -57.97
N ASN A 787 30.43 15.71 -57.33
CA ASN A 787 30.16 17.02 -57.93
C ASN A 787 30.23 18.13 -56.88
N SER A 788 31.33 18.88 -56.87
CA SER A 788 31.59 19.94 -55.89
C SER A 788 30.58 21.08 -55.99
N GLY A 789 30.16 21.47 -57.19
CA GLY A 789 29.12 22.49 -57.38
C GLY A 789 27.78 22.09 -56.80
N ALA A 790 27.34 20.85 -57.05
CA ALA A 790 26.11 20.33 -56.46
C ALA A 790 26.20 20.17 -54.93
N LEU A 791 27.36 19.75 -54.41
CA LEU A 791 27.63 19.66 -52.97
C LEU A 791 27.55 21.04 -52.31
N LEU A 792 28.23 22.05 -52.85
CA LEU A 792 28.21 23.41 -52.30
C LEU A 792 26.79 24.00 -52.35
N LYS A 793 26.08 23.80 -53.46
CA LYS A 793 24.65 24.16 -53.58
C LYS A 793 23.80 23.51 -52.48
N ARG A 794 23.97 22.20 -52.24
CA ARG A 794 23.28 21.47 -51.16
C ARG A 794 23.62 22.01 -49.77
N LEU A 795 24.86 22.46 -49.58
CA LEU A 795 25.32 23.13 -48.37
C LEU A 795 24.89 24.61 -48.29
N GLY A 796 24.13 25.12 -49.26
CA GLY A 796 23.61 26.49 -49.29
C GLY A 796 24.58 27.54 -49.82
N MET A 797 25.66 27.10 -50.49
CA MET A 797 26.67 27.92 -51.15
C MET A 797 26.53 27.76 -52.68
N ASP A 798 25.37 28.14 -53.23
CA ASP A 798 25.12 28.02 -54.67
C ASP A 798 25.99 29.01 -55.46
N GLY A 799 26.33 28.64 -56.70
CA GLY A 799 27.03 29.54 -57.64
C GLY A 799 28.50 29.80 -57.35
N LEU A 800 29.17 29.02 -56.47
CA LEU A 800 30.61 29.17 -56.20
C LEU A 800 31.50 28.36 -57.16
N VAL A 801 31.12 27.11 -57.41
CA VAL A 801 31.84 26.17 -58.27
C VAL A 801 30.85 25.45 -59.16
N GLN A 802 31.23 25.19 -60.40
CA GLN A 802 30.52 24.30 -61.32
C GLN A 802 31.33 23.00 -61.50
N ARG A 803 30.65 21.85 -61.47
CA ARG A 803 31.26 20.51 -61.58
C ARG A 803 32.32 20.27 -60.48
N GLY A 804 33.43 19.59 -60.79
CA GLY A 804 34.48 19.22 -59.84
C GLY A 804 34.25 17.87 -59.16
N LYS A 805 35.20 16.95 -59.30
CA LYS A 805 35.22 15.63 -58.62
C LYS A 805 36.54 15.47 -57.88
N GLY A 806 36.58 14.78 -56.75
CA GLY A 806 37.83 14.68 -56.00
C GLY A 806 37.68 14.08 -54.62
N LYS A 807 38.71 14.28 -53.79
CA LYS A 807 38.71 13.85 -52.38
C LYS A 807 39.36 14.89 -51.48
N LEU A 808 38.84 15.00 -50.25
CA LEU A 808 39.50 15.67 -49.13
C LEU A 808 39.63 14.67 -48.00
N GLU A 809 40.81 14.52 -47.41
CA GLU A 809 41.02 13.57 -46.32
C GLU A 809 42.03 14.09 -45.30
N GLY A 810 41.78 13.84 -44.02
CA GLY A 810 42.64 14.35 -42.96
C GLY A 810 42.11 14.09 -41.55
N GLN A 811 42.73 14.77 -40.59
CA GLN A 811 42.37 14.73 -39.18
C GLN A 811 42.21 16.16 -38.67
N VAL A 812 41.10 16.42 -37.98
CA VAL A 812 40.81 17.69 -37.31
C VAL A 812 40.47 17.46 -35.84
N ASN A 813 40.72 18.47 -35.00
CA ASN A 813 40.40 18.46 -33.59
C ASN A 813 39.97 19.85 -33.13
N TRP A 814 39.06 19.91 -32.16
CA TRP A 814 38.59 21.16 -31.54
C TRP A 814 38.04 20.87 -30.14
N LEU A 815 37.85 21.91 -29.34
CA LEU A 815 37.22 21.86 -28.03
C LEU A 815 35.71 22.12 -28.16
N GLY A 816 34.90 21.42 -27.37
CA GLY A 816 33.45 21.61 -27.32
C GLY A 816 32.65 20.46 -27.93
N SER A 817 31.56 20.79 -28.62
CA SER A 817 30.56 19.83 -29.12
C SER A 817 30.98 19.20 -30.46
N PRO A 818 30.68 17.90 -30.70
CA PRO A 818 30.95 17.27 -32.00
C PRO A 818 30.03 17.77 -33.13
N LEU A 819 28.97 18.53 -32.82
CA LEU A 819 28.06 19.09 -33.82
C LEU A 819 28.39 20.53 -34.24
N SER A 820 29.30 21.20 -33.51
CA SER A 820 29.69 22.59 -33.75
C SER A 820 31.21 22.73 -33.73
N LEU A 821 31.79 23.15 -34.85
CA LEU A 821 33.23 23.38 -34.97
C LEU A 821 33.59 24.67 -34.23
N ASP A 822 34.42 24.56 -33.20
CA ASP A 822 34.98 25.73 -32.50
C ASP A 822 36.22 26.21 -33.26
N TYR A 823 36.05 27.21 -34.13
CA TYR A 823 37.15 27.75 -34.96
C TYR A 823 38.40 28.17 -34.15
N PRO A 824 38.29 28.85 -32.98
CA PRO A 824 39.47 29.25 -32.21
C PRO A 824 40.33 28.08 -31.71
N SER A 825 39.72 26.94 -31.35
CA SER A 825 40.45 25.74 -30.93
C SER A 825 40.69 24.72 -32.06
N LEU A 826 40.21 25.01 -33.28
CA LEU A 826 40.35 24.14 -34.42
C LEU A 826 41.83 23.93 -34.77
N GLY A 827 42.23 22.68 -34.86
CA GLY A 827 43.55 22.29 -35.35
C GLY A 827 43.49 21.00 -36.14
N GLY A 828 44.53 20.69 -36.90
CA GLY A 828 44.59 19.47 -37.69
C GLY A 828 45.37 19.61 -38.98
N GLN A 829 45.28 18.60 -39.84
CA GLN A 829 45.88 18.61 -41.16
C GLN A 829 45.02 17.81 -42.14
N PHE A 830 44.90 18.28 -43.37
CA PHE A 830 44.17 17.57 -44.42
C PHE A 830 44.76 17.84 -45.80
N ASN A 831 44.60 16.85 -46.68
CA ASN A 831 44.94 16.94 -48.09
C ASN A 831 43.69 17.31 -48.90
N VAL A 832 43.87 18.18 -49.90
CA VAL A 832 42.84 18.54 -50.86
C VAL A 832 43.27 18.04 -52.23
N ASN A 833 42.37 17.37 -52.95
CA ASN A 833 42.55 17.03 -54.36
C ASN A 833 41.21 17.06 -55.10
N VAL A 834 40.96 18.13 -55.86
CA VAL A 834 39.74 18.30 -56.66
C VAL A 834 40.13 18.48 -58.12
N GLU A 835 39.43 17.83 -59.03
CA GLU A 835 39.72 17.78 -60.46
C GLU A 835 38.52 18.21 -61.31
N SER A 836 38.79 18.73 -62.50
CA SER A 836 37.78 18.98 -63.54
C SER A 836 36.62 19.88 -63.06
N GLY A 837 36.93 21.05 -62.50
CA GLY A 837 35.96 22.00 -61.96
C GLY A 837 36.12 23.41 -62.54
N GLN A 838 35.19 24.30 -62.20
CA GLN A 838 35.23 25.70 -62.62
C GLN A 838 34.72 26.61 -61.50
N PHE A 839 35.55 27.55 -61.04
CA PHE A 839 35.09 28.60 -60.12
C PHE A 839 34.22 29.60 -60.89
N LEU A 840 33.02 29.86 -60.40
CA LEU A 840 32.06 30.77 -61.03
C LEU A 840 32.22 32.19 -60.49
N LYS A 841 31.69 33.17 -61.24
CA LYS A 841 31.66 34.56 -60.81
C LYS A 841 30.64 34.74 -59.67
N ALA A 842 31.11 34.97 -58.45
CA ALA A 842 30.26 35.20 -57.29
C ALA A 842 30.15 36.70 -56.95
N GLU A 843 28.96 37.14 -56.52
CA GLU A 843 28.74 38.49 -55.97
C GLU A 843 29.35 38.63 -54.56
N PRO A 844 29.86 39.81 -54.17
CA PRO A 844 30.38 40.04 -52.82
C PRO A 844 29.30 39.73 -51.77
N GLY A 845 29.49 38.67 -50.98
CA GLY A 845 28.59 38.31 -49.87
C GLY A 845 28.34 36.81 -49.68
N ILE A 846 28.36 36.00 -50.75
CA ILE A 846 27.98 34.56 -50.69
C ILE A 846 29.23 33.63 -50.69
N ALA A 847 30.41 34.16 -51.01
CA ALA A 847 31.61 33.38 -51.35
C ALA A 847 32.84 33.64 -50.45
N LYS A 848 32.65 33.89 -49.15
CA LYS A 848 33.72 34.37 -48.27
C LYS A 848 34.94 33.44 -48.18
N LEU A 849 34.77 32.11 -48.24
CA LEU A 849 35.87 31.15 -48.09
C LEU A 849 36.64 30.82 -49.39
N LEU A 850 36.12 31.22 -50.56
CA LEU A 850 36.68 30.86 -51.87
C LEU A 850 36.86 32.06 -52.82
N GLY A 851 36.41 33.26 -52.41
CA GLY A 851 36.51 34.50 -53.19
C GLY A 851 37.94 34.93 -53.54
N VAL A 852 38.90 34.32 -52.86
CA VAL A 852 40.34 34.55 -52.97
C VAL A 852 40.95 33.80 -54.16
N LEU A 853 40.33 32.69 -54.58
CA LEU A 853 40.73 31.93 -55.78
C LEU A 853 40.20 32.57 -57.06
N SER A 854 39.26 33.51 -56.90
CA SER A 854 38.75 34.34 -57.98
C SER A 854 39.74 35.50 -58.15
N LEU A 855 40.67 35.36 -59.11
CA LEU A 855 41.69 36.37 -59.52
C LEU A 855 41.08 37.65 -60.14
N GLN A 856 39.85 38.01 -59.76
CA GLN A 856 39.00 39.00 -60.42
C GLN A 856 39.48 40.45 -60.25
N SER A 857 40.38 40.76 -59.32
CA SER A 857 40.82 42.13 -59.05
C SER A 857 42.25 42.47 -59.50
N LEU A 858 42.87 41.68 -60.39
CA LEU A 858 44.17 42.04 -60.97
C LEU A 858 44.13 43.43 -61.64
N PRO A 859 44.98 44.40 -61.23
CA PRO A 859 44.95 45.75 -61.78
C PRO A 859 45.19 45.82 -63.29
N ARG A 860 44.35 46.62 -63.96
CA ARG A 860 44.07 46.71 -65.40
C ARG A 860 45.19 47.16 -66.36
N ARG A 861 46.48 47.00 -66.09
CA ARG A 861 47.51 47.65 -66.92
C ARG A 861 48.65 46.72 -67.36
N LEU A 862 48.47 46.05 -68.50
CA LEU A 862 49.39 46.01 -69.67
C LEU A 862 48.96 44.91 -70.67
N THR A 863 49.24 45.15 -71.94
CA THR A 863 48.68 44.58 -73.18
C THR A 863 48.95 43.09 -73.45
N LEU A 864 47.88 42.30 -73.58
CA LEU A 864 47.53 41.27 -74.59
C LEU A 864 46.18 40.67 -74.10
N ASP A 865 45.16 40.65 -74.95
CA ASP A 865 43.74 40.59 -74.51
C ASP A 865 43.33 39.23 -73.90
N PHE A 866 43.24 39.17 -72.56
CA PHE A 866 42.72 38.02 -71.80
C PHE A 866 41.23 38.18 -71.42
N ARG A 867 40.48 39.12 -72.05
CA ARG A 867 39.10 39.46 -71.65
C ARG A 867 38.09 38.31 -71.75
N ASP A 868 38.28 37.36 -72.65
CA ASP A 868 37.27 36.33 -72.95
C ASP A 868 37.42 35.02 -72.18
N VAL A 869 38.50 34.84 -71.41
CA VAL A 869 38.79 33.55 -70.74
C VAL A 869 38.46 33.56 -69.24
N PHE A 870 38.19 34.74 -68.67
CA PHE A 870 37.91 34.93 -67.23
C PHE A 870 36.57 35.62 -66.95
N SER A 871 35.82 35.99 -68.00
CA SER A 871 34.55 36.72 -67.94
C SER A 871 33.38 35.88 -67.40
N GLU A 872 33.45 34.54 -67.49
CA GLU A 872 32.38 33.61 -67.07
C GLU A 872 32.79 32.65 -65.92
N GLY A 873 34.06 32.69 -65.47
CA GLY A 873 34.60 31.84 -64.39
C GLY A 873 36.03 31.33 -64.69
N PHE A 874 36.70 30.67 -63.73
CA PHE A 874 38.04 30.07 -63.89
C PHE A 874 37.96 28.53 -63.89
N ALA A 875 38.22 27.90 -65.03
CA ALA A 875 38.24 26.44 -65.17
C ALA A 875 39.60 25.85 -64.77
N PHE A 876 39.58 24.75 -64.00
CA PHE A 876 40.77 24.05 -63.52
C PHE A 876 40.73 22.54 -63.83
N ASP A 877 41.89 22.01 -64.22
CA ASP A 877 42.15 20.58 -64.32
C ASP A 877 42.25 19.95 -62.94
N PHE A 878 43.00 20.58 -62.03
CA PHE A 878 43.08 20.18 -60.62
C PHE A 878 43.41 21.33 -59.66
N VAL A 879 43.00 21.16 -58.41
CA VAL A 879 43.41 21.92 -57.22
C VAL A 879 43.91 20.90 -56.20
N ARG A 880 45.18 20.98 -55.82
CA ARG A 880 45.82 20.01 -54.92
C ARG A 880 46.74 20.70 -53.91
N GLY A 881 46.80 20.20 -52.68
CA GLY A 881 47.72 20.72 -51.67
C GLY A 881 47.44 20.18 -50.28
N ASP A 882 48.36 20.44 -49.36
CA ASP A 882 48.24 20.10 -47.96
C ASP A 882 47.95 21.37 -47.14
N VAL A 883 47.05 21.25 -46.18
CA VAL A 883 46.62 22.34 -45.31
C VAL A 883 46.77 21.90 -43.87
N THR A 884 47.48 22.70 -43.08
CA THR A 884 47.62 22.52 -41.62
C THR A 884 46.85 23.63 -40.93
N ILE A 885 46.06 23.30 -39.90
CA ILE A 885 45.34 24.27 -39.07
C ILE A 885 45.91 24.24 -37.65
N GLU A 886 46.23 25.41 -37.11
CA GLU A 886 46.60 25.59 -35.70
C GLU A 886 45.83 26.77 -35.11
N GLN A 887 45.03 26.52 -34.07
CA GLN A 887 44.23 27.54 -33.37
C GLN A 887 43.38 28.41 -34.32
N GLY A 888 42.73 27.77 -35.30
CA GLY A 888 41.91 28.46 -36.30
C GLY A 888 42.70 29.13 -37.44
N GLN A 889 44.03 29.09 -37.45
CA GLN A 889 44.85 29.56 -38.56
C GLN A 889 45.22 28.41 -39.50
N ALA A 890 44.70 28.42 -40.73
CA ALA A 890 45.10 27.51 -41.79
C ALA A 890 46.38 27.99 -42.47
N ARG A 891 47.30 27.07 -42.78
CA ARG A 891 48.56 27.32 -43.49
C ARG A 891 48.76 26.29 -44.59
N THR A 892 49.33 26.72 -45.71
CA THR A 892 49.73 25.85 -46.82
C THR A 892 51.02 26.36 -47.44
N ASN A 893 51.84 25.46 -47.96
CA ASN A 893 53.10 25.79 -48.65
C ASN A 893 53.19 25.19 -50.06
N ASN A 894 52.17 24.45 -50.49
CA ASN A 894 52.20 23.65 -51.71
C ASN A 894 50.84 23.59 -52.42
N LEU A 895 49.95 24.56 -52.17
CA LEU A 895 48.66 24.62 -52.82
C LEU A 895 48.85 24.98 -54.28
N GLN A 896 48.49 24.07 -55.17
CA GLN A 896 48.66 24.18 -56.61
C GLN A 896 47.31 24.05 -57.30
N MET A 897 47.06 24.95 -58.25
CA MET A 897 45.89 24.94 -59.09
C MET A 897 46.33 24.99 -60.55
N LYS A 898 46.00 23.96 -61.33
CA LYS A 898 46.28 23.93 -62.76
C LYS A 898 45.00 24.16 -63.53
N GLY A 899 44.98 25.15 -64.42
CA GLY A 899 43.90 25.38 -65.38
C GLY A 899 44.39 25.42 -66.82
N LEU A 900 43.46 25.57 -67.75
CA LEU A 900 43.73 25.56 -69.20
C LEU A 900 44.69 26.68 -69.65
N SER A 901 44.64 27.82 -68.96
CA SER A 901 45.36 29.05 -69.35
C SER A 901 46.54 29.38 -68.43
N ALA A 902 46.60 28.82 -67.22
CA ALA A 902 47.65 29.08 -66.23
C ALA A 902 47.71 28.00 -65.15
N ALA A 903 48.91 27.79 -64.61
CA ALA A 903 49.14 27.14 -63.33
C ALA A 903 49.36 28.19 -62.24
N VAL A 904 48.75 28.00 -61.07
CA VAL A 904 48.83 28.91 -59.93
C VAL A 904 49.39 28.14 -58.74
N LEU A 905 50.46 28.65 -58.15
CA LEU A 905 51.05 28.13 -56.91
C LEU A 905 50.76 29.13 -55.80
N MET A 906 50.37 28.62 -54.63
CA MET A 906 49.98 29.42 -53.48
C MET A 906 50.67 28.89 -52.22
N ASP A 907 51.28 29.80 -51.46
CA ASP A 907 51.80 29.56 -50.12
C ASP A 907 51.38 30.70 -49.19
N GLY A 908 51.14 30.41 -47.91
CA GLY A 908 50.73 31.43 -46.95
C GLY A 908 49.78 30.90 -45.87
N SER A 909 49.00 31.81 -45.29
CA SER A 909 48.10 31.52 -44.18
C SER A 909 46.76 32.26 -44.27
N ALA A 910 45.74 31.69 -43.62
CA ALA A 910 44.42 32.28 -43.49
C ALA A 910 43.89 32.08 -42.05
N ASP A 911 43.42 33.14 -41.41
CA ASP A 911 42.73 33.08 -40.12
C ASP A 911 41.24 32.85 -40.36
N ILE A 912 40.76 31.65 -40.05
CA ILE A 912 39.38 31.22 -40.33
C ILE A 912 38.40 31.97 -39.43
N ALA A 913 38.78 32.28 -38.19
CA ALA A 913 37.92 32.95 -37.23
C ALA A 913 37.77 34.45 -37.52
N ARG A 914 38.84 35.09 -37.99
CA ARG A 914 38.83 36.51 -38.37
C ARG A 914 38.46 36.76 -39.83
N GLU A 915 38.29 35.71 -40.63
CA GLU A 915 38.05 35.79 -42.08
C GLU A 915 39.13 36.62 -42.80
N THR A 916 40.42 36.49 -42.41
CA THR A 916 41.55 37.21 -43.02
C THR A 916 42.56 36.27 -43.65
N GLN A 917 43.42 36.81 -44.52
CA GLN A 917 44.45 36.05 -45.22
C GLN A 917 45.74 36.82 -45.42
N ASP A 918 46.79 36.07 -45.69
CA ASP A 918 48.11 36.53 -46.12
C ASP A 918 48.70 35.43 -47.01
N LEU A 919 48.59 35.60 -48.32
CA LEU A 919 48.93 34.60 -49.34
C LEU A 919 49.91 35.17 -50.35
N ARG A 920 50.92 34.38 -50.68
CA ARG A 920 51.80 34.58 -51.82
C ARG A 920 51.31 33.70 -52.98
N VAL A 921 51.00 34.33 -54.10
CA VAL A 921 50.41 33.67 -55.27
C VAL A 921 51.30 33.88 -56.48
N VAL A 922 51.80 32.78 -57.04
CA VAL A 922 52.60 32.77 -58.26
C VAL A 922 51.75 32.23 -59.40
N VAL A 923 51.46 33.08 -60.38
CA VAL A 923 50.70 32.73 -61.58
C VAL A 923 51.67 32.50 -62.74
N ILE A 924 51.69 31.26 -63.24
CA ILE A 924 52.52 30.79 -64.33
C ILE A 924 51.62 30.53 -65.55
N PRO A 925 51.67 31.36 -66.61
CA PRO A 925 50.81 31.17 -67.78
C PRO A 925 51.16 29.90 -68.56
N GLU A 926 50.14 29.15 -68.98
CA GLU A 926 50.28 27.97 -69.85
C GLU A 926 50.32 28.44 -71.31
N ILE A 927 51.52 28.53 -71.88
CA ILE A 927 51.70 28.90 -73.29
C ILE A 927 51.52 27.64 -74.15
N ASN A 928 50.29 27.43 -74.64
CA ASN A 928 49.98 26.37 -75.60
C ASN A 928 50.42 26.77 -77.01
N ALA A 929 51.60 26.32 -77.43
CA ALA A 929 52.18 26.62 -78.75
C ALA A 929 51.65 25.72 -79.90
N GLY A 930 50.73 24.80 -79.64
CA GLY A 930 50.35 23.73 -80.58
C GLY A 930 49.50 24.17 -81.79
N THR A 931 48.81 25.31 -81.72
CA THR A 931 47.88 25.75 -82.78
C THR A 931 48.44 26.88 -83.67
N ALA A 932 49.43 27.64 -83.19
CA ALA A 932 50.01 28.75 -83.95
C ALA A 932 50.96 28.29 -85.08
N SER A 933 51.58 27.11 -84.95
CA SER A 933 52.57 26.61 -85.91
C SER A 933 51.95 26.05 -87.21
N LEU A 934 50.67 25.66 -87.19
CA LEU A 934 49.97 25.10 -88.36
C LEU A 934 49.59 26.16 -89.40
N ILE A 935 49.48 27.43 -89.02
CA ILE A 935 49.14 28.51 -89.97
C ILE A 935 50.37 28.99 -90.74
N ALA A 936 51.57 28.88 -90.16
CA ALA A 936 52.81 29.35 -90.80
C ALA A 936 53.48 28.31 -91.74
N THR A 937 53.14 27.03 -91.62
CA THR A 937 53.78 25.95 -92.41
C THR A 937 53.26 25.83 -93.84
N ALA A 938 52.05 26.32 -94.14
CA ALA A 938 51.45 26.23 -95.48
C ALA A 938 52.10 27.17 -96.52
N ILE A 939 52.87 28.18 -96.08
CA ILE A 939 53.46 29.20 -96.97
C ILE A 939 54.95 28.94 -97.23
N ASN A 940 55.70 28.34 -96.28
CA ASN A 940 57.10 27.94 -96.48
C ASN A 940 57.57 26.89 -95.43
N PRO A 941 57.93 25.65 -95.83
CA PRO A 941 58.32 24.59 -94.89
C PRO A 941 59.59 24.89 -94.07
N ALA A 942 60.53 25.67 -94.61
CA ALA A 942 61.79 26.00 -93.92
C ALA A 942 61.59 27.01 -92.77
N ILE A 943 60.54 27.84 -92.82
CA ILE A 943 60.20 28.82 -91.77
C ILE A 943 59.41 28.14 -90.63
N GLY A 944 58.68 27.05 -90.93
CA GLY A 944 57.88 26.30 -89.97
C GLY A 944 58.68 25.51 -88.92
N LEU A 945 59.83 24.95 -89.29
CA LEU A 945 60.74 24.28 -88.34
C LEU A 945 61.49 25.30 -87.45
N GLY A 946 61.85 26.46 -88.00
CA GLY A 946 62.52 27.54 -87.26
C GLY A 946 61.63 28.19 -86.19
N THR A 947 60.35 28.38 -86.49
CA THR A 947 59.37 28.93 -85.54
C THR A 947 58.99 27.95 -84.43
N PHE A 948 58.89 26.65 -84.72
CA PHE A 948 58.67 25.62 -83.70
C PHE A 948 59.87 25.48 -82.74
N LEU A 949 61.10 25.47 -83.26
CA LEU A 949 62.33 25.40 -82.44
C LEU A 949 62.56 26.70 -81.65
N ALA A 950 62.32 27.88 -82.24
CA ALA A 950 62.35 29.16 -81.54
C ALA A 950 61.32 29.20 -80.41
N GLN A 951 60.10 28.70 -80.62
CA GLN A 951 59.06 28.64 -79.59
C GLN A 951 59.36 27.60 -78.49
N MET A 952 59.97 26.46 -78.83
CA MET A 952 60.40 25.46 -77.85
C MET A 952 61.53 26.00 -76.94
N PHE A 953 62.49 26.74 -77.50
CA PHE A 953 63.59 27.39 -76.74
C PHE A 953 63.15 28.66 -76.01
N LEU A 954 62.19 29.41 -76.55
CA LEU A 954 61.67 30.64 -75.92
C LEU A 954 60.59 30.34 -74.88
N ARG A 955 59.99 29.15 -74.83
CA ARG A 955 58.93 28.80 -73.86
C ARG A 955 59.38 29.03 -72.41
N ARG A 956 60.55 28.53 -72.01
CA ARG A 956 61.07 28.73 -70.64
C ARG A 956 61.30 30.21 -70.30
N PRO A 957 62.09 30.99 -71.06
CA PRO A 957 62.31 32.40 -70.74
C PRO A 957 61.04 33.26 -70.90
N LEU A 958 60.11 32.93 -71.80
CA LEU A 958 58.82 33.63 -71.92
C LEU A 958 57.89 33.31 -70.74
N THR A 959 57.79 32.06 -70.33
CA THR A 959 57.03 31.68 -69.14
C THR A 959 57.64 32.29 -67.87
N GLU A 960 58.98 32.31 -67.74
CA GLU A 960 59.67 32.97 -66.62
C GLU A 960 59.46 34.49 -66.61
N ALA A 961 59.48 35.15 -67.78
CA ALA A 961 59.22 36.58 -67.92
C ALA A 961 57.74 36.97 -67.74
N ALA A 962 56.81 36.08 -68.09
CA ALA A 962 55.38 36.28 -67.94
C ALA A 962 54.82 35.76 -66.61
N THR A 963 55.65 35.13 -65.77
CA THR A 963 55.28 34.71 -64.41
C THR A 963 55.03 35.96 -63.56
N GLN A 964 53.85 36.03 -62.97
CA GLN A 964 53.47 37.14 -62.08
C GLN A 964 53.36 36.64 -60.65
N GLU A 965 53.85 37.46 -59.73
CA GLU A 965 53.84 37.17 -58.31
C GLU A 965 53.01 38.24 -57.58
N PHE A 966 52.09 37.77 -56.75
CA PHE A 966 51.16 38.59 -56.00
C PHE A 966 51.25 38.26 -54.51
N HIS A 967 51.13 39.30 -53.70
CA HIS A 967 50.90 39.22 -52.27
C HIS A 967 49.46 39.66 -52.02
N ILE A 968 48.66 38.77 -51.43
CA ILE A 968 47.24 38.96 -51.18
C ILE A 968 47.00 38.93 -49.68
N ASP A 969 46.66 40.06 -49.09
CA ASP A 969 46.40 40.20 -47.66
C ASP A 969 45.04 40.87 -47.35
N GLY A 970 44.61 40.83 -46.08
CA GLY A 970 43.37 41.47 -45.62
C GLY A 970 42.15 40.54 -45.49
N PRO A 971 40.94 41.10 -45.30
CA PRO A 971 39.71 40.32 -45.14
C PRO A 971 39.31 39.61 -46.43
N TRP A 972 38.70 38.42 -46.33
CA TRP A 972 38.27 37.66 -47.51
C TRP A 972 37.21 38.39 -48.37
N SER A 973 36.42 39.27 -47.75
CA SER A 973 35.42 40.08 -48.45
C SER A 973 36.00 41.24 -49.26
N ASP A 974 37.20 41.70 -48.89
CA ASP A 974 37.88 42.84 -49.51
C ASP A 974 39.40 42.63 -49.50
N PRO A 975 39.91 41.71 -50.35
CA PRO A 975 41.32 41.37 -50.36
C PRO A 975 42.16 42.46 -51.03
N HIS A 976 43.25 42.85 -50.40
CA HIS A 976 44.25 43.72 -51.01
C HIS A 976 45.20 42.88 -51.85
N ILE A 977 45.41 43.25 -53.12
CA ILE A 977 46.29 42.52 -54.04
C ILE A 977 47.44 43.42 -54.47
N ASN A 978 48.63 43.10 -53.98
CA ASN A 978 49.86 43.83 -54.29
C ASN A 978 50.76 42.97 -55.19
N ARG A 979 51.23 43.52 -56.30
CA ARG A 979 52.20 42.83 -57.16
C ARG A 979 53.59 42.90 -56.54
N VAL A 980 54.27 41.77 -56.45
CA VAL A 980 55.66 41.72 -55.97
C VAL A 980 56.60 41.97 -57.16
N GLU A 981 57.40 43.05 -57.10
CA GLU A 981 58.40 43.33 -58.14
C GLU A 981 59.58 42.37 -58.03
N ARG A 982 59.77 41.50 -59.03
CA ARG A 982 60.96 40.64 -59.13
C ARG A 982 62.20 41.46 -59.50
N LYS A 983 63.26 41.38 -58.69
CA LYS A 983 64.61 41.81 -59.10
C LYS A 983 65.17 40.83 -60.14
N PRO A 984 65.67 41.29 -61.30
CA PRO A 984 66.23 40.41 -62.32
C PRO A 984 67.50 39.73 -61.79
N GLY A 985 67.50 38.40 -61.69
CA GLY A 985 68.68 37.58 -61.34
C GLY A 985 68.51 36.59 -60.16
N GLY A 986 67.38 36.56 -59.46
CA GLY A 986 67.13 35.58 -58.39
C GLY A 986 66.71 34.20 -58.93
N ARG A 987 67.36 33.13 -58.48
CA ARG A 987 66.95 31.74 -58.79
C ARG A 987 65.60 31.43 -58.12
N PRO A 988 64.68 30.69 -58.79
CA PRO A 988 63.43 30.28 -58.16
C PRO A 988 63.67 29.31 -56.99
N PRO A 989 62.80 29.30 -55.97
CA PRO A 989 62.76 28.22 -54.98
C PRO A 989 62.32 26.89 -55.61
#